data_AF-A0A167ZUN7-F1
#
_entry.id   AF-A0A167ZUN7-F1
#
_cell.length_a   1.000
_cell.length_b   1.000
_cell.length_c   1.000
_cell.angle_alpha   90.00
_cell.angle_beta   90.00
_cell.angle_gamma   90.00
#
_symmetry.space_group_name_H-M   'P 1'
#
loop_
_entity.id
_entity.type
_entity.pdbx_description
1 polymer ?
#
loop_
_entity_poly.entity_id
_entity_poly.type
_entity_poly.pdbx_seq_one_letter_code
_entity_poly.pdbx_strand_id
1 'polypeptide(L)'
;MLCFTPITHTSSSGASSKRKPKQPLKQSAPHQSRTLSRLPVRPFITTYRGAMLIITCLAILAVDFRIFPRRFAKVETWGTSLMDLGVGSFVFSGGIVSARQVLKDRDAGSSKSLPGRLLVAMRHSIPLFVLGLIRLYSVKGLDYAEHVTEYGVHWNFFFTLAFLGPFVEIFHSATTVIPSYEALALIVAIAYQVVLESTTLKEYILISPRGSSLLSKNREGVFSFTGYFAIFLAGRATGMQAIPRDFSRDPEGARRNLLLRLAAWSGIWSVMFYFNSYSAFGYGAAIPVSRRLANMPYVLWTAAFNNSQLFLFCLIETVFFPSVYRSIEATGEEEAIAFSTSRVMDVYNKNGLAIFLLANLLTGAVNLGMNTLDATPAMSLAVLIGYSGISTFGFVQNYLWRNAGFGVLRDITDLEHYSPRYDPTVIPATDPDAKPRELPTPSRRTSDDGYYSSADYRALYLAKETTPSAVVEALLPLIRRDITPPGEHSVAFLESKIDLVRHAAAESTKRYEQGRSLGPLDGVPIAVKDEVDVAGYKRTVGSVLEFTGPETSWCVKVLEKAGAIVVGKTNMHEFGLDTTNNNPSTGTPRNPHNPEYYTGGSSGGSGYAVSAGLIPLAHGADGGGSIRVPSNYCGIYGLKPSHGRISGSPTIEIATTTGVHGPMAATIDDLALGYRIMATPDPDNETSKAFPDPLTTIPTAEEVASRPKIIGVFKDWINRSDEVVLQSFKKVIDYYENKKGYTVVDISIPYIPEGQKAHALTILCEIASSLTPEQVAQVTAPNKVLISVGNQTKSADFLAAQRLRSLLMRHLAFLFEKYPGLIIATPTTPTAGAKIIGGDTDLVHGISHADASLRSMEYVFLANFTGCPAISCPIGYEEKTEVPIAIMGMGEWGSEEFLIEWARDSEDFLKGVSPNGGLKRPAGKLMSNKGTNWVDVIALVNSNQSS
;
A
#
# COMPACT_ATOMS: atom_id res chain seq x y z
N MET A 1 -19.03 7.00 44.47
CA MET A 1 -19.83 8.06 45.14
C MET A 1 -19.29 9.39 44.64
N LEU A 2 -20.18 10.23 44.07
CA LEU A 2 -20.07 11.67 43.74
C LEU A 2 -19.07 12.06 42.62
N CYS A 3 -19.49 12.56 41.44
CA CYS A 3 -20.27 13.76 41.04
C CYS A 3 -19.39 14.97 40.75
N PHE A 4 -19.45 15.49 39.51
CA PHE A 4 -19.12 16.87 39.17
C PHE A 4 -20.17 17.46 38.22
N THR A 5 -20.69 18.63 38.62
CA THR A 5 -21.58 19.56 37.91
C THR A 5 -20.81 20.46 36.93
N PRO A 6 -21.44 20.97 35.84
CA PRO A 6 -20.83 21.98 34.97
C PRO A 6 -21.36 23.40 35.25
N ILE A 7 -20.47 24.38 35.05
CA ILE A 7 -20.70 25.82 35.15
C ILE A 7 -21.17 26.37 33.79
N THR A 8 -22.20 27.21 33.81
CA THR A 8 -22.76 27.94 32.68
C THR A 8 -22.04 29.27 32.44
N HIS A 9 -21.79 29.64 31.18
CA HIS A 9 -21.57 31.03 30.79
C HIS A 9 -22.44 31.42 29.58
N THR A 10 -23.02 32.61 29.73
CA THR A 10 -24.02 33.30 28.92
C THR A 10 -23.42 34.01 27.69
N SER A 11 -24.14 33.99 26.57
CA SER A 11 -23.85 34.70 25.32
C SER A 11 -24.45 36.11 25.29
N SER A 12 -23.75 37.07 24.67
CA SER A 12 -24.35 38.30 24.12
C SER A 12 -23.89 38.57 22.68
N SER A 13 -24.85 39.07 21.91
CA SER A 13 -24.98 39.29 20.46
C SER A 13 -24.03 40.28 19.77
N GLY A 14 -23.86 40.13 18.43
CA GLY A 14 -23.49 41.25 17.54
C GLY A 14 -23.15 40.93 16.06
N ALA A 15 -24.15 41.07 15.16
CA ALA A 15 -24.09 41.55 13.75
C ALA A 15 -23.41 40.76 12.57
N SER A 16 -24.24 39.98 11.86
CA SER A 16 -24.58 40.01 10.40
C SER A 16 -23.55 40.41 9.30
N SER A 17 -23.25 39.47 8.37
CA SER A 17 -23.47 39.66 6.92
C SER A 17 -23.48 38.34 6.08
N LYS A 18 -24.41 38.31 5.13
CA LYS A 18 -25.00 37.23 4.29
C LYS A 18 -24.04 36.28 3.53
N ARG A 19 -24.31 34.96 3.61
CA ARG A 19 -23.96 33.94 2.58
C ARG A 19 -25.06 32.87 2.42
N LYS A 20 -25.23 32.41 1.17
CA LYS A 20 -26.26 31.49 0.61
C LYS A 20 -26.53 30.22 1.44
N PRO A 21 -27.74 29.62 1.37
CA PRO A 21 -28.11 28.47 2.18
C PRO A 21 -27.27 27.23 1.80
N LYS A 22 -26.42 26.79 2.74
CA LYS A 22 -25.79 25.46 2.72
C LYS A 22 -26.86 24.42 3.01
N GLN A 23 -26.90 23.35 2.21
CA GLN A 23 -27.61 22.12 2.56
C GLN A 23 -27.16 21.64 3.95
N PRO A 24 -28.07 21.20 4.84
CA PRO A 24 -27.69 20.78 6.17
C PRO A 24 -26.84 19.51 6.11
N LEU A 25 -25.67 19.61 6.73
CA LEU A 25 -24.86 18.50 7.20
C LEU A 25 -25.76 17.48 7.93
N LYS A 26 -25.74 16.22 7.48
CA LYS A 26 -26.34 15.11 8.23
C LYS A 26 -25.60 14.97 9.55
N GLN A 27 -26.17 15.56 10.60
CA GLN A 27 -25.83 15.24 11.98
C GLN A 27 -26.05 13.73 12.20
N SER A 28 -25.07 13.09 12.85
CA SER A 28 -25.22 11.76 13.44
C SER A 28 -26.35 11.81 14.47
N ALA A 29 -27.48 11.21 14.12
CA ALA A 29 -28.62 11.07 15.01
C ALA A 29 -28.27 10.15 16.21
N PRO A 30 -28.85 10.39 17.41
CA PRO A 30 -28.68 9.51 18.56
C PRO A 30 -29.23 8.11 18.25
N HIS A 31 -28.67 7.08 18.90
CA HIS A 31 -29.06 5.66 18.77
C HIS A 31 -30.60 5.47 18.77
N GLN A 32 -31.21 5.49 17.58
CA GLN A 32 -32.52 4.92 17.34
C GLN A 32 -32.31 3.42 17.12
N SER A 33 -33.04 2.58 17.87
CA SER A 33 -33.06 1.14 17.61
C SER A 33 -33.43 0.91 16.15
N ARG A 34 -32.47 0.46 15.32
CA ARG A 34 -32.75 0.12 13.93
C ARG A 34 -33.72 -1.06 13.92
N THR A 35 -34.88 -0.86 13.30
CA THR A 35 -35.85 -1.94 13.08
C THR A 35 -35.30 -2.97 12.10
N LEU A 36 -35.71 -4.24 12.23
CA LEU A 36 -35.27 -5.33 11.36
C LEU A 36 -35.60 -5.05 9.89
N SER A 37 -34.62 -5.26 9.01
CA SER A 37 -34.80 -5.07 7.57
C SER A 37 -35.82 -6.06 7.00
N ARG A 38 -36.74 -5.58 6.15
CA ARG A 38 -37.69 -6.42 5.40
C ARG A 38 -37.00 -7.33 4.38
N LEU A 39 -35.80 -6.96 3.92
CA LEU A 39 -35.01 -7.67 2.91
C LEU A 39 -33.60 -7.95 3.44
N PRO A 40 -33.45 -8.86 4.43
CA PRO A 40 -32.14 -9.15 5.02
C PRO A 40 -31.17 -9.76 4.02
N VAL A 41 -29.87 -9.66 4.30
CA VAL A 41 -28.88 -10.51 3.64
C VAL A 41 -29.03 -11.92 4.19
N ARG A 42 -29.03 -12.93 3.32
CA ARG A 42 -29.19 -14.34 3.71
C ARG A 42 -27.84 -15.06 3.57
N PRO A 43 -27.19 -15.49 4.66
CA PRO A 43 -25.88 -16.15 4.59
C PRO A 43 -25.85 -17.38 3.66
N PHE A 44 -26.92 -18.16 3.59
CA PHE A 44 -27.01 -19.34 2.71
C PHE A 44 -27.03 -18.96 1.23
N ILE A 45 -27.67 -17.83 0.87
CA ILE A 45 -27.67 -17.32 -0.52
C ILE A 45 -26.26 -16.81 -0.86
N THR A 46 -25.61 -16.10 0.07
CA THR A 46 -24.22 -15.66 -0.09
C THR A 46 -23.30 -16.87 -0.28
N THR A 47 -23.41 -17.88 0.58
CA THR A 47 -22.56 -19.07 0.52
C THR A 47 -22.78 -19.87 -0.76
N TYR A 48 -24.03 -20.10 -1.18
CA TYR A 48 -24.36 -20.72 -2.45
C TYR A 48 -23.72 -20.01 -3.64
N ARG A 49 -23.90 -18.68 -3.74
CA ARG A 49 -23.38 -17.89 -4.86
C ARG A 49 -21.85 -17.87 -4.88
N GLY A 50 -21.22 -17.77 -3.71
CA GLY A 50 -19.76 -17.81 -3.58
C GLY A 50 -19.18 -19.17 -3.99
N ALA A 51 -19.78 -20.26 -3.49
CA ALA A 51 -19.36 -21.62 -3.84
C ALA A 51 -19.51 -21.91 -5.34
N MET A 52 -20.63 -21.49 -5.94
CA MET A 52 -20.85 -21.62 -7.38
C MET A 52 -19.80 -20.86 -8.20
N LEU A 53 -19.44 -19.64 -7.81
CA LEU A 53 -18.39 -18.84 -8.47
C LEU A 53 -17.01 -19.50 -8.37
N ILE A 54 -16.65 -20.00 -7.18
CA ILE A 54 -15.36 -20.67 -6.97
C ILE A 54 -15.25 -21.92 -7.83
N ILE A 55 -16.26 -22.81 -7.78
CA ILE A 55 -16.28 -24.05 -8.57
C ILE A 55 -16.21 -23.72 -10.07
N THR A 56 -16.92 -22.68 -10.51
CA THR A 56 -16.89 -22.24 -11.91
C THR A 56 -15.50 -21.77 -12.33
N CYS A 57 -14.82 -20.96 -11.52
CA CYS A 57 -13.46 -20.48 -11.82
C CYS A 57 -12.45 -21.63 -11.88
N LEU A 58 -12.53 -22.59 -10.95
CA LEU A 58 -11.64 -23.75 -10.95
C LEU A 58 -11.89 -24.66 -12.15
N ALA A 59 -13.15 -24.90 -12.51
CA ALA A 59 -13.50 -25.75 -13.64
C ALA A 59 -13.10 -25.16 -14.99
N ILE A 60 -13.10 -23.82 -15.13
CA ILE A 60 -12.68 -23.11 -16.36
C ILE A 60 -11.22 -23.39 -16.72
N LEU A 61 -10.30 -23.37 -15.76
CA LEU A 61 -8.91 -23.75 -16.03
C LEU A 61 -8.74 -25.27 -16.08
N ALA A 62 -9.38 -26.00 -15.16
CA ALA A 62 -9.15 -27.44 -15.01
C ALA A 62 -9.44 -28.22 -16.29
N VAL A 63 -10.44 -27.81 -17.07
CA VAL A 63 -10.83 -28.50 -18.31
C VAL A 63 -9.72 -28.59 -19.38
N ASP A 64 -8.75 -27.69 -19.33
CA ASP A 64 -7.63 -27.65 -20.28
C ASP A 64 -6.56 -28.71 -19.97
N PHE A 65 -6.57 -29.28 -18.75
CA PHE A 65 -5.65 -30.33 -18.32
C PHE A 65 -6.23 -31.74 -18.51
N ARG A 66 -5.40 -32.71 -18.89
CA ARG A 66 -5.82 -34.13 -19.01
C ARG A 66 -6.30 -34.76 -17.69
N ILE A 67 -5.83 -34.25 -16.54
CA ILE A 67 -6.24 -34.74 -15.22
C ILE A 67 -7.72 -34.46 -14.92
N PHE A 68 -8.31 -33.45 -15.56
CA PHE A 68 -9.72 -33.16 -15.40
C PHE A 68 -10.55 -34.20 -16.14
N PRO A 69 -11.42 -34.96 -15.44
CA PRO A 69 -12.15 -36.04 -16.08
C PRO A 69 -13.03 -35.50 -17.22
N ARG A 70 -12.82 -35.99 -18.45
CA ARG A 70 -13.57 -35.54 -19.63
C ARG A 70 -15.09 -35.71 -19.50
N ARG A 71 -15.56 -36.62 -18.63
CA ARG A 71 -16.98 -36.74 -18.25
C ARG A 71 -17.58 -35.50 -17.57
N PHE A 72 -16.74 -34.61 -17.03
CA PHE A 72 -17.17 -33.35 -16.41
C PHE A 72 -16.90 -32.13 -17.30
N ALA A 73 -16.26 -32.32 -18.46
CA ALA A 73 -16.06 -31.30 -19.48
C ALA A 73 -17.34 -31.07 -20.29
N LYS A 74 -17.41 -29.94 -20.99
CA LYS A 74 -18.58 -29.52 -21.77
C LYS A 74 -18.99 -30.61 -22.77
N VAL A 75 -20.28 -30.90 -22.83
CA VAL A 75 -20.85 -31.69 -23.92
C VAL A 75 -21.11 -30.82 -25.15
N GLU A 76 -20.85 -31.34 -26.36
CA GLU A 76 -20.97 -30.53 -27.59
C GLU A 76 -22.42 -30.24 -27.98
N THR A 77 -23.30 -31.24 -27.87
CA THR A 77 -24.69 -31.11 -28.34
C THR A 77 -25.70 -31.65 -27.33
N TRP A 78 -25.48 -32.86 -26.81
CA TRP A 78 -26.40 -33.52 -25.88
C TRP A 78 -25.66 -34.08 -24.66
N GLY A 79 -26.27 -33.95 -23.48
CA GLY A 79 -25.75 -34.48 -22.22
C GLY A 79 -25.68 -33.45 -21.10
N THR A 80 -25.13 -33.88 -19.97
CA THR A 80 -24.93 -33.05 -18.76
C THR A 80 -23.51 -33.21 -18.25
N SER A 81 -22.92 -32.10 -17.81
CA SER A 81 -21.59 -32.10 -17.20
C SER A 81 -21.46 -30.97 -16.17
N LEU A 82 -20.42 -30.99 -15.34
CA LEU A 82 -20.15 -29.91 -14.40
C LEU A 82 -19.95 -28.56 -15.13
N MET A 83 -19.26 -28.57 -16.27
CA MET A 83 -19.01 -27.37 -17.08
C MET A 83 -20.26 -26.82 -17.79
N ASP A 84 -21.26 -27.67 -18.03
CA ASP A 84 -22.53 -27.25 -18.62
C ASP A 84 -23.45 -26.58 -17.63
N LEU A 85 -23.26 -26.86 -16.34
CA LEU A 85 -24.06 -26.28 -15.26
C LEU A 85 -23.65 -24.85 -14.89
N GLY A 86 -22.36 -24.51 -15.04
CA GLY A 86 -21.79 -23.25 -14.51
C GLY A 86 -22.47 -22.00 -15.07
N VAL A 87 -22.64 -21.93 -16.40
CA VAL A 87 -23.26 -20.77 -17.07
C VAL A 87 -24.74 -20.65 -16.71
N GLY A 88 -25.49 -21.76 -16.73
CA GLY A 88 -26.89 -21.76 -16.29
C GLY A 88 -27.04 -21.32 -14.84
N SER A 89 -26.17 -21.79 -13.94
CA SER A 89 -26.19 -21.44 -12.51
C SER A 89 -25.82 -19.98 -12.26
N PHE A 90 -24.91 -19.41 -13.06
CA PHE A 90 -24.60 -17.99 -13.02
C PHE A 90 -25.81 -17.12 -13.41
N VAL A 91 -26.52 -17.51 -14.48
CA VAL A 91 -27.76 -16.84 -14.93
C VAL A 91 -28.87 -16.96 -13.88
N PHE A 92 -29.05 -18.15 -13.31
CA PHE A 92 -30.03 -18.40 -12.24
C PHE A 92 -29.73 -17.54 -11.00
N SER A 93 -28.46 -17.48 -10.57
CA SER A 93 -28.00 -16.61 -9.48
C SER A 93 -28.26 -15.12 -9.76
N GLY A 94 -28.05 -14.66 -11.00
CA GLY A 94 -28.42 -13.30 -11.43
C GLY A 94 -29.91 -13.02 -11.27
N GLY A 95 -30.74 -14.01 -11.59
CA GLY A 95 -32.20 -13.99 -11.35
C GLY A 95 -32.54 -13.77 -9.88
N ILE A 96 -31.93 -14.54 -8.96
CA ILE A 96 -32.16 -14.42 -7.50
C ILE A 96 -31.89 -13.00 -7.02
N VAL A 97 -30.75 -12.42 -7.42
CA VAL A 97 -30.37 -11.06 -6.98
C VAL A 97 -31.32 -10.01 -7.55
N SER A 98 -31.80 -10.19 -8.78
CA SER A 98 -32.74 -9.27 -9.42
C SER A 98 -34.06 -9.14 -8.67
N ALA A 99 -34.50 -10.20 -7.96
CA ALA A 99 -35.73 -10.18 -7.17
C ALA A 99 -35.73 -9.08 -6.07
N ARG A 100 -34.54 -8.74 -5.53
CA ARG A 100 -34.41 -7.69 -4.50
C ARG A 100 -34.85 -6.31 -5.02
N GLN A 101 -34.60 -6.00 -6.29
CA GLN A 101 -35.04 -4.73 -6.88
C GLN A 101 -36.55 -4.68 -7.03
N VAL A 102 -37.17 -5.78 -7.47
CA VAL A 102 -38.62 -5.92 -7.61
C VAL A 102 -39.35 -5.76 -6.28
N LEU A 103 -38.81 -6.39 -5.22
CA LEU A 103 -39.36 -6.32 -3.88
C LEU A 103 -39.30 -4.89 -3.32
N LYS A 104 -38.19 -4.18 -3.56
CA LYS A 104 -38.05 -2.75 -3.20
C LYS A 104 -39.05 -1.86 -3.92
N ASP A 105 -39.25 -2.07 -5.23
CA ASP A 105 -40.16 -1.25 -6.02
C ASP A 105 -41.63 -1.50 -5.61
N ARG A 106 -41.99 -2.73 -5.20
CA ARG A 106 -43.28 -3.07 -4.60
C ARG A 106 -43.51 -2.38 -3.24
N ASP A 107 -42.51 -2.42 -2.35
CA ASP A 107 -42.57 -1.77 -1.02
C ASP A 107 -42.66 -0.23 -1.14
N ALA A 108 -42.03 0.37 -2.15
CA ALA A 108 -41.97 1.81 -2.35
C ALA A 108 -43.22 2.42 -3.05
N GLY A 109 -44.18 1.59 -3.49
CA GLY A 109 -45.36 2.04 -4.25
C GLY A 109 -45.03 2.75 -5.57
N SER A 110 -43.79 2.63 -6.06
CA SER A 110 -43.28 3.38 -7.21
C SER A 110 -43.38 2.54 -8.49
N SER A 111 -44.38 2.81 -9.32
CA SER A 111 -44.44 2.25 -10.67
C SER A 111 -43.77 3.20 -11.66
N LYS A 112 -42.45 3.05 -11.87
CA LYS A 112 -41.76 3.71 -12.99
C LYS A 112 -42.36 3.26 -14.32
N SER A 113 -42.45 4.16 -15.30
CA SER A 113 -42.89 3.83 -16.65
C SER A 113 -41.93 2.84 -17.33
N LEU A 114 -42.44 2.04 -18.28
CA LEU A 114 -41.65 1.04 -19.02
C LEU A 114 -40.36 1.65 -19.65
N PRO A 115 -40.38 2.84 -20.28
CA PRO A 115 -39.17 3.47 -20.80
C PRO A 115 -38.14 3.78 -19.69
N GLY A 116 -38.61 4.20 -18.52
CA GLY A 116 -37.76 4.50 -17.37
C GLY A 116 -37.10 3.25 -16.77
N ARG A 117 -37.83 2.13 -16.68
CA ARG A 117 -37.27 0.85 -16.23
C ARG A 117 -36.27 0.28 -17.24
N LEU A 118 -36.59 0.38 -18.53
CA LEU A 118 -35.72 -0.09 -19.60
C LEU A 118 -34.41 0.71 -19.65
N LEU A 119 -34.45 2.04 -19.51
CA LEU A 119 -33.25 2.88 -19.51
C LEU A 119 -32.31 2.56 -18.33
N VAL A 120 -32.87 2.27 -17.16
CA VAL A 120 -32.08 1.81 -16.00
C VAL A 120 -31.47 0.43 -16.26
N ALA A 121 -32.25 -0.54 -16.75
CA ALA A 121 -31.77 -1.88 -17.07
C ALA A 121 -30.67 -1.86 -18.15
N MET A 122 -30.83 -1.02 -19.18
CA MET A 122 -29.83 -0.81 -20.23
C MET A 122 -28.55 -0.21 -19.67
N ARG A 123 -28.64 0.80 -18.79
CA ARG A 123 -27.46 1.41 -18.15
C ARG A 123 -26.64 0.41 -17.34
N HIS A 124 -27.30 -0.50 -16.61
CA HIS A 124 -26.62 -1.57 -15.86
C HIS A 124 -26.04 -2.66 -16.77
N SER A 125 -26.46 -2.73 -18.02
CA SER A 125 -26.00 -3.73 -19.00
C SER A 125 -24.80 -3.26 -19.84
N ILE A 126 -24.54 -1.94 -19.87
CA ILE A 126 -23.40 -1.35 -20.62
C ILE A 126 -22.05 -1.99 -20.27
N PRO A 127 -21.68 -2.20 -18.99
CA PRO A 127 -20.38 -2.80 -18.67
C PRO A 127 -20.22 -4.22 -19.24
N LEU A 128 -21.27 -5.04 -19.16
CA LEU A 128 -21.28 -6.39 -19.72
C LEU A 128 -21.23 -6.37 -21.26
N PHE A 129 -21.91 -5.41 -21.89
CA PHE A 129 -21.86 -5.23 -23.33
C PHE A 129 -20.46 -4.82 -23.80
N VAL A 130 -19.81 -3.88 -23.12
CA VAL A 130 -18.42 -3.46 -23.40
C VAL A 130 -17.45 -4.63 -23.22
N LEU A 131 -17.61 -5.42 -22.16
CA LEU A 131 -16.81 -6.64 -21.97
C LEU A 131 -17.03 -7.66 -23.09
N GLY A 132 -18.27 -7.79 -23.58
CA GLY A 132 -18.59 -8.60 -24.74
C GLY A 132 -17.86 -8.14 -26.01
N LEU A 133 -17.75 -6.83 -26.23
CA LEU A 133 -16.96 -6.26 -27.32
C LEU A 133 -15.46 -6.51 -27.13
N ILE A 134 -14.91 -6.24 -25.94
CA ILE A 134 -13.48 -6.49 -25.65
C ILE A 134 -13.11 -7.94 -25.91
N ARG A 135 -13.94 -8.89 -25.45
CA ARG A 135 -13.73 -10.32 -25.71
C ARG A 135 -13.76 -10.64 -27.20
N LEU A 136 -14.73 -10.08 -27.94
CA LEU A 136 -14.84 -10.28 -29.38
C LEU A 136 -13.59 -9.80 -30.12
N TYR A 137 -13.05 -8.63 -29.77
CA TYR A 137 -11.82 -8.10 -30.37
C TYR A 137 -10.58 -8.90 -29.96
N SER A 138 -10.48 -9.27 -28.67
CA SER A 138 -9.33 -10.02 -28.14
C SER A 138 -9.19 -11.41 -28.76
N VAL A 139 -10.29 -12.15 -28.91
CA VAL A 139 -10.26 -13.50 -29.51
C VAL A 139 -9.86 -13.44 -30.99
N LYS A 140 -10.38 -12.45 -31.72
CA LYS A 140 -10.05 -12.24 -33.14
C LYS A 140 -8.64 -11.72 -33.39
N GLY A 141 -8.05 -11.02 -32.42
CA GLY A 141 -6.70 -10.45 -32.53
C GLY A 141 -5.57 -11.41 -32.14
N LEU A 142 -5.88 -12.55 -31.53
CA LEU A 142 -4.91 -13.49 -30.96
C LEU A 142 -4.85 -14.85 -31.67
N ASP A 143 -5.47 -15.01 -32.86
CA ASP A 143 -5.60 -16.29 -33.60
C ASP A 143 -6.04 -17.47 -32.71
N TYR A 144 -6.85 -17.21 -31.68
CA TYR A 144 -7.35 -18.22 -30.77
C TYR A 144 -8.47 -19.05 -31.43
N ALA A 145 -8.54 -20.35 -31.14
CA ALA A 145 -9.56 -21.23 -31.71
C ALA A 145 -10.99 -20.76 -31.38
N GLU A 146 -11.75 -20.34 -32.38
CA GLU A 146 -13.15 -19.94 -32.22
C GLU A 146 -14.06 -21.18 -32.12
N HIS A 147 -14.57 -21.46 -30.92
CA HIS A 147 -15.61 -22.47 -30.73
C HIS A 147 -16.98 -21.93 -31.16
N VAL A 148 -17.20 -21.87 -32.48
CA VAL A 148 -18.39 -21.29 -33.10
C VAL A 148 -19.68 -22.03 -32.72
N THR A 149 -19.58 -23.28 -32.26
CA THR A 149 -20.71 -24.12 -31.87
C THR A 149 -21.36 -23.72 -30.54
N GLU A 150 -20.72 -22.89 -29.70
CA GLU A 150 -21.30 -22.48 -28.42
C GLU A 150 -22.29 -21.31 -28.53
N TYR A 151 -21.85 -20.20 -29.10
CA TYR A 151 -22.64 -18.97 -29.20
C TYR A 151 -22.69 -18.41 -30.64
N GLY A 152 -21.84 -18.92 -31.54
CA GLY A 152 -21.66 -18.40 -32.89
C GLY A 152 -20.34 -17.66 -33.06
N VAL A 153 -20.21 -16.92 -34.16
CA VAL A 153 -18.94 -16.29 -34.60
C VAL A 153 -18.65 -14.98 -33.86
N HIS A 154 -19.68 -14.23 -33.47
CA HIS A 154 -19.52 -12.90 -32.86
C HIS A 154 -20.25 -12.76 -31.51
N TRP A 155 -21.20 -13.63 -31.23
CA TRP A 155 -21.92 -13.65 -29.97
C TRP A 155 -21.10 -14.38 -28.90
N ASN A 156 -21.17 -13.89 -27.67
CA ASN A 156 -20.54 -14.51 -26.52
C ASN A 156 -21.43 -14.34 -25.29
N PHE A 157 -21.08 -15.06 -24.22
CA PHE A 157 -21.90 -15.09 -23.01
C PHE A 157 -22.12 -13.71 -22.36
N PHE A 158 -21.19 -12.75 -22.50
CA PHE A 158 -21.39 -11.41 -21.95
C PHE A 158 -22.51 -10.65 -22.65
N PHE A 159 -22.71 -10.87 -23.96
CA PHE A 159 -23.88 -10.35 -24.66
C PHE A 159 -25.17 -11.00 -24.15
N THR A 160 -25.18 -12.33 -23.95
CA THR A 160 -26.32 -13.01 -23.32
C THR A 160 -26.67 -12.37 -21.97
N LEU A 161 -25.69 -12.12 -21.10
CA LEU A 161 -25.92 -11.46 -19.80
C LEU A 161 -26.39 -10.01 -19.93
N ALA A 162 -25.80 -9.24 -20.85
CA ALA A 162 -26.17 -7.84 -21.08
C ALA A 162 -27.62 -7.69 -21.57
N PHE A 163 -28.12 -8.65 -22.35
CA PHE A 163 -29.49 -8.56 -22.87
C PHE A 163 -30.55 -9.07 -21.89
N LEU A 164 -30.21 -9.94 -20.92
CA LEU A 164 -31.19 -10.51 -19.98
C LEU A 164 -31.94 -9.44 -19.17
N GLY A 165 -31.23 -8.47 -18.58
CA GLY A 165 -31.85 -7.43 -17.74
C GLY A 165 -32.92 -6.61 -18.48
N PRO A 166 -32.58 -5.99 -19.62
CA PRO A 166 -33.54 -5.28 -20.47
C PRO A 166 -34.72 -6.15 -20.94
N PHE A 167 -34.46 -7.41 -21.32
CA PHE A 167 -35.52 -8.32 -21.78
C PHE A 167 -36.53 -8.65 -20.67
N VAL A 168 -36.07 -8.83 -19.44
CA VAL A 168 -36.94 -9.08 -18.28
C VAL A 168 -37.89 -7.91 -18.03
N GLU A 169 -37.43 -6.67 -18.21
CA GLU A 169 -38.28 -5.48 -18.04
C GLU A 169 -39.32 -5.33 -19.15
N ILE A 170 -38.99 -5.75 -20.38
CA ILE A 170 -39.94 -5.78 -21.51
C ILE A 170 -41.05 -6.80 -21.25
N PHE A 171 -40.68 -7.99 -20.78
CA PHE A 171 -41.63 -9.07 -20.46
C PHE A 171 -42.29 -8.93 -19.09
N HIS A 172 -41.91 -7.92 -18.30
CA HIS A 172 -42.59 -7.62 -17.03
C HIS A 172 -44.07 -7.31 -17.25
N SER A 173 -44.45 -6.75 -18.40
CA SER A 173 -45.85 -6.55 -18.79
C SER A 173 -46.64 -7.86 -18.93
N ALA A 174 -45.99 -9.01 -19.16
CA ALA A 174 -46.65 -10.32 -19.16
C ALA A 174 -46.95 -10.85 -17.74
N THR A 175 -46.25 -10.34 -16.72
CA THR A 175 -46.47 -10.72 -15.31
C THR A 175 -47.74 -10.12 -14.71
N THR A 176 -48.40 -9.19 -15.42
CA THR A 176 -49.74 -8.71 -15.06
C THR A 176 -50.82 -9.74 -15.39
N VAL A 177 -50.56 -10.64 -16.35
CA VAL A 177 -51.47 -11.71 -16.78
C VAL A 177 -51.14 -13.04 -16.10
N ILE A 178 -49.85 -13.33 -15.88
CA ILE A 178 -49.39 -14.54 -15.19
C ILE A 178 -48.68 -14.13 -13.88
N PRO A 179 -49.30 -14.31 -12.70
CA PRO A 179 -48.79 -13.77 -11.44
C PRO A 179 -47.62 -14.58 -10.83
N SER A 180 -47.04 -15.54 -11.54
CA SER A 180 -45.93 -16.41 -11.08
C SER A 180 -44.78 -16.42 -12.08
N TYR A 181 -43.57 -16.12 -11.59
CA TYR A 181 -42.34 -16.19 -12.39
C TYR A 181 -41.95 -17.64 -12.72
N GLU A 182 -42.32 -18.60 -11.88
CA GLU A 182 -42.15 -20.04 -12.10
C GLU A 182 -42.99 -20.50 -13.29
N ALA A 183 -44.28 -20.13 -13.30
CA ALA A 183 -45.19 -20.43 -14.42
C ALA A 183 -44.70 -19.77 -15.71
N LEU A 184 -44.25 -18.51 -15.64
CA LEU A 184 -43.72 -17.80 -16.81
C LEU A 184 -42.44 -18.48 -17.34
N ALA A 185 -41.52 -18.89 -16.46
CA ALA A 185 -40.32 -19.63 -16.85
C ALA A 185 -40.66 -20.94 -17.58
N LEU A 186 -41.64 -21.69 -17.06
CA LEU A 186 -42.12 -22.93 -17.67
C LEU A 186 -42.80 -22.69 -19.02
N ILE A 187 -43.67 -21.68 -19.13
CA ILE A 187 -44.35 -21.34 -20.39
C ILE A 187 -43.33 -20.97 -21.45
N VAL A 188 -42.33 -20.14 -21.12
CA VAL A 188 -41.27 -19.77 -22.05
C VAL A 188 -40.45 -21.00 -22.47
N ALA A 189 -40.07 -21.86 -21.52
CA ALA A 189 -39.30 -23.07 -21.82
C ALA A 189 -40.09 -24.07 -22.69
N ILE A 190 -41.37 -24.29 -22.39
CA ILE A 190 -42.25 -25.18 -23.14
C ILE A 190 -42.51 -24.62 -24.54
N ALA A 191 -42.86 -23.34 -24.66
CA ALA A 191 -43.08 -22.70 -25.95
C ALA A 191 -41.83 -22.77 -26.82
N TYR A 192 -40.65 -22.51 -26.24
CA TYR A 192 -39.38 -22.63 -26.93
C TYR A 192 -39.09 -24.07 -27.37
N GLN A 193 -39.34 -25.06 -26.51
CA GLN A 193 -39.19 -26.47 -26.85
C GLN A 193 -40.15 -26.92 -27.95
N VAL A 194 -41.41 -26.47 -27.92
CA VAL A 194 -42.38 -26.74 -28.99
C VAL A 194 -41.88 -26.16 -30.30
N VAL A 195 -41.39 -24.91 -30.32
CA VAL A 195 -40.82 -24.30 -31.53
C VAL A 195 -39.60 -25.10 -32.02
N LEU A 196 -38.74 -25.59 -31.13
CA LEU A 196 -37.60 -26.41 -31.51
C LEU A 196 -37.99 -27.73 -32.19
N GLU A 197 -39.10 -28.37 -31.77
CA GLU A 197 -39.53 -29.66 -32.34
C GLU A 197 -40.56 -29.53 -33.47
N SER A 198 -41.34 -28.45 -33.52
CA SER A 198 -42.40 -28.25 -34.52
C SER A 198 -41.96 -27.45 -35.75
N THR A 199 -40.76 -26.85 -35.71
CA THR A 199 -40.19 -26.05 -36.80
C THR A 199 -38.80 -26.54 -37.19
N THR A 200 -38.23 -26.01 -38.27
CA THR A 200 -36.86 -26.29 -38.69
C THR A 200 -35.78 -25.61 -37.82
N LEU A 201 -36.16 -24.94 -36.72
CA LEU A 201 -35.24 -24.17 -35.89
C LEU A 201 -34.13 -25.03 -35.25
N LYS A 202 -34.46 -26.23 -34.76
CA LYS A 202 -33.47 -27.15 -34.17
C LYS A 202 -32.43 -27.59 -35.20
N GLU A 203 -32.88 -27.92 -36.42
CA GLU A 203 -32.01 -28.25 -37.55
C GLU A 203 -31.16 -27.05 -37.98
N TYR A 204 -31.77 -25.86 -38.01
CA TYR A 204 -31.11 -24.60 -38.33
C TYR A 204 -29.96 -24.28 -37.39
N ILE A 205 -30.13 -24.48 -36.08
CA ILE A 205 -29.11 -24.20 -35.08
C ILE A 205 -27.99 -25.25 -35.12
N LEU A 206 -28.34 -26.54 -35.25
CA LEU A 206 -27.37 -27.63 -35.09
C LEU A 206 -26.54 -27.89 -36.33
N ILE A 207 -27.15 -27.96 -37.53
CA ILE A 207 -26.52 -28.54 -38.72
C ILE A 207 -26.56 -27.68 -39.99
N SER A 208 -27.42 -26.66 -40.09
CA SER A 208 -27.47 -25.83 -41.30
C SER A 208 -26.13 -25.14 -41.61
N PRO A 209 -25.76 -24.87 -42.88
CA PRO A 209 -24.59 -24.06 -43.21
C PRO A 209 -24.68 -22.64 -42.62
N ARG A 210 -23.54 -22.02 -42.29
CA ARG A 210 -23.52 -20.61 -41.84
C ARG A 210 -23.64 -19.68 -43.04
N GLY A 211 -24.67 -18.84 -43.07
CA GLY A 211 -24.87 -17.81 -44.08
C GLY A 211 -24.10 -16.51 -43.80
N SER A 212 -24.26 -15.53 -44.69
CA SER A 212 -23.58 -14.22 -44.61
C SER A 212 -24.15 -13.27 -43.55
N SER A 213 -25.40 -13.48 -43.13
CA SER A 213 -26.11 -12.59 -42.17
C SER A 213 -25.60 -12.74 -40.73
N LEU A 214 -25.65 -11.64 -39.96
CA LEU A 214 -25.25 -11.63 -38.55
C LEU A 214 -26.06 -12.63 -37.70
N LEU A 215 -27.35 -12.80 -37.99
CA LEU A 215 -28.19 -13.78 -37.32
C LEU A 215 -27.71 -15.21 -37.58
N SER A 216 -27.38 -15.55 -38.84
CA SER A 216 -26.90 -16.89 -39.20
C SER A 216 -25.52 -17.19 -38.59
N LYS A 217 -24.66 -16.18 -38.50
CA LYS A 217 -23.35 -16.30 -37.82
C LYS A 217 -23.48 -16.52 -36.31
N ASN A 218 -24.58 -16.08 -35.68
CA ASN A 218 -24.76 -16.06 -34.22
C ASN A 218 -25.96 -16.86 -33.72
N ARG A 219 -26.51 -17.74 -34.55
CA ARG A 219 -27.77 -18.45 -34.29
C ARG A 219 -27.76 -19.22 -32.97
N GLU A 220 -26.65 -19.84 -32.59
CA GLU A 220 -26.55 -20.58 -31.33
C GLU A 220 -26.79 -19.67 -30.13
N GLY A 221 -26.10 -18.53 -30.04
CA GLY A 221 -26.23 -17.59 -28.93
C GLY A 221 -27.54 -16.81 -28.94
N VAL A 222 -28.05 -16.46 -30.12
CA VAL A 222 -29.30 -15.70 -30.27
C VAL A 222 -30.51 -16.56 -29.88
N PHE A 223 -30.61 -17.81 -30.35
CA PHE A 223 -31.77 -18.64 -30.06
C PHE A 223 -31.73 -19.28 -28.66
N SER A 224 -30.56 -19.67 -28.18
CA SER A 224 -30.40 -20.17 -26.79
C SER A 224 -30.67 -19.12 -25.72
N PHE A 225 -30.65 -17.82 -26.09
CA PHE A 225 -31.05 -16.73 -25.20
C PHE A 225 -32.43 -16.95 -24.56
N THR A 226 -33.39 -17.52 -25.31
CA THR A 226 -34.74 -17.83 -24.80
C THR A 226 -34.70 -18.80 -23.62
N GLY A 227 -33.85 -19.83 -23.70
CA GLY A 227 -33.63 -20.78 -22.61
C GLY A 227 -32.95 -20.13 -21.41
N TYR A 228 -31.90 -19.33 -21.63
CA TYR A 228 -31.24 -18.57 -20.55
C TYR A 228 -32.19 -17.56 -19.88
N PHE A 229 -33.10 -16.96 -20.64
CA PHE A 229 -34.15 -16.10 -20.11
C PHE A 229 -35.09 -16.87 -19.18
N ALA A 230 -35.52 -18.09 -19.56
CA ALA A 230 -36.31 -18.95 -18.69
C ALA A 230 -35.56 -19.34 -17.39
N ILE A 231 -34.26 -19.63 -17.47
CA ILE A 231 -33.41 -19.90 -16.30
C ILE A 231 -33.34 -18.68 -15.37
N PHE A 232 -33.18 -17.48 -15.94
CA PHE A 232 -33.16 -16.24 -15.18
C PHE A 232 -34.49 -16.01 -14.44
N LEU A 233 -35.62 -16.25 -15.10
CA LEU A 233 -36.95 -16.15 -14.50
C LEU A 233 -37.14 -17.16 -13.36
N ALA A 234 -36.69 -18.41 -13.52
CA ALA A 234 -36.71 -19.43 -12.46
C ALA A 234 -35.86 -19.02 -11.23
N GLY A 235 -34.71 -18.39 -11.47
CA GLY A 235 -33.88 -17.81 -10.41
C GLY A 235 -34.56 -16.64 -9.69
N ARG A 236 -35.22 -15.75 -10.45
CA ARG A 236 -35.99 -14.62 -9.90
C ARG A 236 -37.16 -15.10 -9.05
N ALA A 237 -37.90 -16.09 -9.51
CA ALA A 237 -38.92 -16.82 -8.75
C ALA A 237 -38.39 -17.26 -7.37
N THR A 238 -37.26 -17.96 -7.37
CA THR A 238 -36.60 -18.44 -6.15
C THR A 238 -36.20 -17.30 -5.21
N GLY A 239 -35.65 -16.20 -5.77
CA GLY A 239 -35.32 -15.01 -5.00
C GLY A 239 -36.53 -14.29 -4.38
N MET A 240 -37.66 -14.25 -5.08
CA MET A 240 -38.92 -13.68 -4.57
C MET A 240 -39.46 -14.44 -3.36
N GLN A 241 -39.14 -15.72 -3.23
CA GLN A 241 -39.54 -16.55 -2.10
C GLN A 241 -38.50 -16.54 -0.95
N ALA A 242 -37.20 -16.51 -1.29
CA ALA A 242 -36.12 -16.72 -0.33
C ALA A 242 -35.59 -15.44 0.36
N ILE A 243 -35.69 -14.28 -0.30
CA ILE A 243 -35.14 -13.00 0.19
C ILE A 243 -36.02 -12.32 1.24
N PRO A 244 -37.36 -12.20 1.05
CA PRO A 244 -38.21 -11.49 2.00
C PRO A 244 -38.13 -12.04 3.42
N ARG A 245 -38.29 -11.16 4.40
CA ARG A 245 -38.56 -11.55 5.79
C ARG A 245 -40.07 -11.75 5.98
N ASP A 246 -40.42 -12.86 6.62
CA ASP A 246 -41.75 -13.11 7.15
C ASP A 246 -41.84 -12.52 8.57
N PHE A 247 -42.76 -11.58 8.80
CA PHE A 247 -42.98 -10.91 10.09
C PHE A 247 -44.06 -11.60 10.95
N SER A 248 -44.43 -12.84 10.65
CA SER A 248 -45.29 -13.64 11.52
C SER A 248 -44.73 -13.75 12.94
N ARG A 249 -45.61 -13.98 13.92
CA ARG A 249 -45.27 -14.01 15.36
C ARG A 249 -44.35 -15.18 15.77
N ASP A 250 -44.01 -16.09 14.85
CA ASP A 250 -43.18 -17.28 15.09
C ASP A 250 -41.98 -17.34 14.10
N PRO A 251 -40.80 -16.85 14.51
CA PRO A 251 -39.58 -16.87 13.68
C PRO A 251 -39.09 -18.28 13.32
N GLU A 252 -39.29 -19.27 14.20
CA GLU A 252 -38.89 -20.66 13.93
C GLU A 252 -39.85 -21.32 12.93
N GLY A 253 -41.15 -21.03 13.04
CA GLY A 253 -42.16 -21.40 12.05
C GLY A 253 -41.90 -20.79 10.67
N ALA A 254 -41.58 -19.50 10.61
CA ALA A 254 -41.22 -18.80 9.36
C ALA A 254 -40.02 -19.46 8.65
N ARG A 255 -39.00 -19.84 9.42
CA ARG A 255 -37.82 -20.56 8.92
C ARG A 255 -38.15 -21.95 8.40
N ARG A 256 -38.92 -22.74 9.16
CA ARG A 256 -39.38 -24.07 8.74
C ARG A 256 -40.17 -23.98 7.44
N ASN A 257 -41.02 -22.96 7.31
CA ASN A 257 -41.79 -22.73 6.08
C ASN A 257 -40.88 -22.38 4.89
N LEU A 258 -39.84 -21.58 5.07
CA LEU A 258 -38.85 -21.30 4.02
C LEU A 258 -38.14 -22.59 3.56
N LEU A 259 -37.67 -23.41 4.50
CA LEU A 259 -37.05 -24.70 4.18
C LEU A 259 -37.99 -25.63 3.43
N LEU A 260 -39.22 -25.77 3.89
CA LEU A 260 -40.24 -26.60 3.24
C LEU A 260 -40.54 -26.11 1.82
N ARG A 261 -40.59 -24.79 1.59
CA ARG A 261 -40.78 -24.21 0.26
C ARG A 261 -39.59 -24.50 -0.66
N LEU A 262 -38.35 -24.31 -0.20
CA LEU A 262 -37.16 -24.64 -0.98
C LEU A 262 -37.06 -26.14 -1.29
N ALA A 263 -37.40 -27.00 -0.33
CA ALA A 263 -37.47 -28.44 -0.51
C ALA A 263 -38.55 -28.85 -1.53
N ALA A 264 -39.74 -28.27 -1.41
CA ALA A 264 -40.85 -28.54 -2.32
C ALA A 264 -40.50 -28.13 -3.76
N TRP A 265 -39.96 -26.92 -3.96
CA TRP A 265 -39.56 -26.46 -5.29
C TRP A 265 -38.37 -27.24 -5.85
N SER A 266 -37.38 -27.59 -5.03
CA SER A 266 -36.30 -28.51 -5.41
C SER A 266 -36.86 -29.85 -5.93
N GLY A 267 -37.82 -30.43 -5.20
CA GLY A 267 -38.52 -31.66 -5.62
C GLY A 267 -39.30 -31.48 -6.91
N ILE A 268 -40.10 -30.43 -7.03
CA ILE A 268 -40.93 -30.12 -8.21
C ILE A 268 -40.06 -29.97 -9.46
N TRP A 269 -39.00 -29.17 -9.42
CA TRP A 269 -38.08 -29.01 -10.56
C TRP A 269 -37.37 -30.31 -10.91
N SER A 270 -36.96 -31.10 -9.90
CA SER A 270 -36.28 -32.39 -10.12
C SER A 270 -37.20 -33.43 -10.76
N VAL A 271 -38.45 -33.51 -10.33
CA VAL A 271 -39.48 -34.40 -10.90
C VAL A 271 -39.78 -33.98 -12.34
N MET A 272 -39.98 -32.68 -12.60
CA MET A 272 -40.19 -32.18 -13.96
C MET A 272 -38.99 -32.48 -14.87
N PHE A 273 -37.76 -32.28 -14.38
CA PHE A 273 -36.55 -32.63 -15.12
C PHE A 273 -36.49 -34.13 -15.45
N TYR A 274 -36.78 -34.97 -14.46
CA TYR A 274 -36.72 -36.43 -14.61
C TYR A 274 -37.72 -36.94 -15.66
N PHE A 275 -39.00 -36.58 -15.56
CA PHE A 275 -40.02 -37.01 -16.54
C PHE A 275 -39.86 -36.35 -17.92
N ASN A 276 -39.18 -35.21 -18.01
CA ASN A 276 -38.89 -34.58 -19.29
C ASN A 276 -37.71 -35.26 -20.00
N SER A 277 -36.67 -35.64 -19.25
CA SER A 277 -35.41 -36.14 -19.81
C SER A 277 -35.33 -37.66 -19.92
N TYR A 278 -36.12 -38.39 -19.12
CA TYR A 278 -36.13 -39.84 -19.07
C TYR A 278 -37.55 -40.38 -19.28
N SER A 279 -37.63 -41.57 -19.87
CA SER A 279 -38.85 -42.39 -19.85
C SER A 279 -38.77 -43.31 -18.63
N ALA A 280 -39.70 -43.17 -17.70
CA ALA A 280 -39.79 -43.99 -16.50
C ALA A 280 -41.19 -44.60 -16.43
N PHE A 281 -41.26 -45.92 -16.26
CA PHE A 281 -42.53 -46.67 -16.20
C PHE A 281 -43.46 -46.47 -17.41
N GLY A 282 -42.90 -46.15 -18.59
CA GLY A 282 -43.66 -45.90 -19.82
C GLY A 282 -44.18 -44.48 -20.00
N TYR A 283 -43.88 -43.57 -19.08
CA TYR A 283 -44.26 -42.15 -19.13
C TYR A 283 -43.01 -41.25 -19.18
N GLY A 284 -43.07 -40.17 -19.97
CA GLY A 284 -42.00 -39.16 -20.06
C GLY A 284 -41.67 -38.76 -21.50
N ALA A 285 -41.08 -37.57 -21.68
CA ALA A 285 -40.84 -36.99 -23.02
C ALA A 285 -39.51 -37.47 -23.65
N ALA A 286 -38.61 -38.05 -22.86
CA ALA A 286 -37.30 -38.56 -23.29
C ALA A 286 -36.47 -37.56 -24.14
N ILE A 287 -36.56 -36.27 -23.81
CA ILE A 287 -35.87 -35.21 -24.55
C ILE A 287 -34.45 -35.07 -23.97
N PRO A 288 -33.39 -35.22 -24.80
CA PRO A 288 -32.03 -35.09 -24.32
C PRO A 288 -31.70 -33.64 -23.92
N VAL A 289 -30.86 -33.49 -22.90
CA VAL A 289 -30.41 -32.17 -22.42
C VAL A 289 -29.44 -31.54 -23.41
N SER A 290 -29.68 -30.30 -23.82
CA SER A 290 -28.77 -29.52 -24.67
C SER A 290 -28.57 -28.12 -24.13
N ARG A 291 -27.35 -27.86 -23.63
CA ARG A 291 -26.89 -26.51 -23.30
C ARG A 291 -26.79 -25.61 -24.55
N ARG A 292 -26.31 -26.16 -25.68
CA ARG A 292 -26.14 -25.41 -26.93
C ARG A 292 -27.45 -24.80 -27.41
N LEU A 293 -28.55 -25.56 -27.26
CA LEU A 293 -29.89 -25.06 -27.52
C LEU A 293 -30.47 -24.28 -26.34
N ALA A 294 -29.95 -24.48 -25.12
CA ALA A 294 -30.60 -24.13 -23.86
C ALA A 294 -32.06 -24.60 -23.81
N ASN A 295 -32.26 -25.86 -24.21
CA ASN A 295 -33.60 -26.45 -24.38
C ASN A 295 -34.30 -26.70 -23.03
N MET A 296 -35.58 -27.07 -23.05
CA MET A 296 -36.39 -27.24 -21.83
C MET A 296 -35.75 -28.18 -20.79
N PRO A 297 -35.24 -29.38 -21.14
CA PRO A 297 -34.52 -30.22 -20.19
C PRO A 297 -33.34 -29.52 -19.49
N TYR A 298 -32.57 -28.69 -20.22
CA TYR A 298 -31.45 -27.93 -19.66
C TYR A 298 -31.91 -26.85 -18.68
N VAL A 299 -33.01 -26.16 -18.99
CA VAL A 299 -33.65 -25.19 -18.09
C VAL A 299 -34.11 -25.87 -16.81
N LEU A 300 -34.83 -26.98 -16.93
CA LEU A 300 -35.35 -27.75 -15.80
C LEU A 300 -34.22 -28.31 -14.93
N TRP A 301 -33.17 -28.86 -15.55
CA TRP A 301 -31.99 -29.35 -14.85
C TRP A 301 -31.28 -28.26 -14.06
N THR A 302 -31.06 -27.10 -14.69
CA THR A 302 -30.41 -25.94 -14.05
C THR A 302 -31.25 -25.44 -12.88
N ALA A 303 -32.58 -25.32 -13.05
CA ALA A 303 -33.47 -24.90 -11.98
C ALA A 303 -33.52 -25.92 -10.83
N ALA A 304 -33.57 -27.21 -11.14
CA ALA A 304 -33.55 -28.30 -10.16
C ALA A 304 -32.27 -28.29 -9.34
N PHE A 305 -31.11 -28.26 -9.99
CA PHE A 305 -29.82 -28.26 -9.31
C PHE A 305 -29.67 -27.06 -8.37
N ASN A 306 -29.94 -25.85 -8.85
CA ASN A 306 -29.72 -24.65 -8.06
C ASN A 306 -30.72 -24.50 -6.90
N ASN A 307 -31.98 -24.93 -7.08
CA ASN A 307 -32.93 -25.01 -5.97
C ASN A 307 -32.51 -26.05 -4.92
N SER A 308 -32.00 -27.21 -5.34
CA SER A 308 -31.48 -28.24 -4.43
C SER A 308 -30.26 -27.74 -3.64
N GLN A 309 -29.36 -27.01 -4.27
CA GLN A 309 -28.21 -26.38 -3.59
C GLN A 309 -28.67 -25.33 -2.58
N LEU A 310 -29.60 -24.44 -2.96
CA LEU A 310 -30.15 -23.43 -2.05
C LEU A 310 -30.88 -24.06 -0.86
N PHE A 311 -31.64 -25.14 -1.08
CA PHE A 311 -32.23 -25.93 -0.01
C PHE A 311 -31.17 -26.49 0.93
N LEU A 312 -30.12 -27.12 0.39
CA LEU A 312 -29.04 -27.71 1.19
C LEU A 312 -28.29 -26.65 2.00
N PHE A 313 -27.90 -25.52 1.40
CA PHE A 313 -27.23 -24.44 2.12
C PHE A 313 -28.15 -23.81 3.19
N CYS A 314 -29.45 -23.67 2.91
CA CYS A 314 -30.42 -23.21 3.89
C CYS A 314 -30.62 -24.20 5.04
N LEU A 315 -30.56 -25.52 4.75
CA LEU A 315 -30.62 -26.60 5.75
C LEU A 315 -29.36 -26.67 6.61
N ILE A 316 -28.19 -26.38 6.05
CA ILE A 316 -26.94 -26.27 6.81
C ILE A 316 -27.01 -25.04 7.72
N GLU A 317 -27.38 -23.87 7.20
CA GLU A 317 -27.51 -22.64 7.98
C GLU A 317 -28.54 -22.79 9.12
N THR A 318 -29.74 -23.21 8.75
CA THR A 318 -30.45 -24.34 9.37
C THR A 318 -29.99 -24.88 10.75
N VAL A 319 -29.28 -25.99 10.64
CA VAL A 319 -28.84 -26.82 11.76
C VAL A 319 -27.70 -26.16 12.53
N PHE A 320 -26.77 -25.51 11.83
CA PHE A 320 -25.49 -25.09 12.42
C PHE A 320 -25.47 -23.63 12.89
N PHE A 321 -26.36 -22.77 12.37
CA PHE A 321 -26.39 -21.34 12.67
C PHE A 321 -27.81 -20.84 13.02
N PRO A 322 -28.46 -21.40 14.06
CA PRO A 322 -29.81 -21.03 14.43
C PRO A 322 -29.93 -19.58 14.96
N SER A 323 -28.84 -18.98 15.44
CA SER A 323 -28.81 -17.62 15.97
C SER A 323 -29.22 -16.55 14.96
N VAL A 324 -28.93 -16.75 13.66
CA VAL A 324 -29.32 -15.85 12.55
C VAL A 324 -30.82 -15.56 12.54
N TYR A 325 -31.63 -16.52 12.98
CA TYR A 325 -33.09 -16.44 12.93
C TYR A 325 -33.73 -16.09 14.27
N ARG A 326 -32.93 -16.01 15.34
CA ARG A 326 -33.39 -15.72 16.71
C ARG A 326 -33.18 -14.26 17.11
N SER A 327 -32.42 -13.49 16.33
CA SER A 327 -32.15 -12.08 16.61
C SER A 327 -33.41 -11.22 16.45
N ILE A 328 -33.76 -10.50 17.52
CA ILE A 328 -34.94 -9.61 17.58
C ILE A 328 -34.56 -8.16 17.25
N GLU A 329 -33.26 -7.82 17.35
CA GLU A 329 -32.71 -6.49 17.07
C GLU A 329 -31.80 -6.51 15.83
N ALA A 330 -31.77 -5.41 15.08
CA ALA A 330 -31.01 -5.31 13.83
C ALA A 330 -29.48 -5.43 14.02
N THR A 331 -28.95 -4.96 15.15
CA THR A 331 -27.53 -5.05 15.51
C THR A 331 -27.11 -6.51 15.77
N GLY A 332 -27.89 -7.24 16.58
CA GLY A 332 -27.64 -8.66 16.83
C GLY A 332 -27.87 -9.55 15.61
N GLU A 333 -28.71 -9.13 14.65
CA GLU A 333 -28.85 -9.81 13.36
C GLU A 333 -27.63 -9.58 12.46
N GLU A 334 -27.10 -8.35 12.38
CA GLU A 334 -25.90 -8.06 11.60
C GLU A 334 -24.69 -8.88 12.10
N GLU A 335 -24.52 -9.01 13.41
CA GLU A 335 -23.47 -9.83 14.01
C GLU A 335 -23.66 -11.33 13.73
N ALA A 336 -24.89 -11.84 13.87
CA ALA A 336 -25.18 -13.25 13.58
C ALA A 336 -24.99 -13.59 12.09
N ILE A 337 -25.36 -12.68 11.19
CA ILE A 337 -25.11 -12.80 9.75
C ILE A 337 -23.61 -12.80 9.46
N ALA A 338 -22.85 -11.91 10.09
CA ALA A 338 -21.40 -11.82 9.91
C ALA A 338 -20.67 -13.07 10.41
N PHE A 339 -21.13 -13.66 11.52
CA PHE A 339 -20.61 -14.92 12.04
C PHE A 339 -20.93 -16.11 11.13
N SER A 340 -22.14 -16.13 10.57
CA SER A 340 -22.64 -17.26 9.76
C SER A 340 -22.27 -17.17 8.27
N THR A 341 -21.65 -16.06 7.85
CA THR A 341 -21.19 -15.85 6.48
C THR A 341 -19.67 -15.91 6.43
N SER A 342 -19.12 -16.86 5.64
CA SER A 342 -17.69 -16.88 5.38
C SER A 342 -17.24 -15.57 4.71
N ARG A 343 -16.21 -14.93 5.28
CA ARG A 343 -15.61 -13.71 4.72
C ARG A 343 -15.11 -13.92 3.29
N VAL A 344 -14.59 -15.12 2.99
CA VAL A 344 -14.16 -15.49 1.64
C VAL A 344 -15.36 -15.47 0.69
N MET A 345 -16.46 -16.13 1.07
CA MET A 345 -17.67 -16.18 0.24
C MET A 345 -18.29 -14.78 0.04
N ASP A 346 -18.27 -13.93 1.06
CA ASP A 346 -18.74 -12.53 0.95
C ASP A 346 -17.91 -11.71 -0.05
N VAL A 347 -16.58 -11.83 -0.01
CA VAL A 347 -15.67 -11.17 -0.95
C VAL A 347 -15.87 -11.66 -2.38
N TYR A 348 -16.02 -12.98 -2.57
CA TYR A 348 -16.32 -13.57 -3.88
C TYR A 348 -17.62 -13.04 -4.47
N ASN A 349 -18.63 -12.85 -3.63
CA ASN A 349 -19.91 -12.31 -4.07
C ASN A 349 -19.87 -10.83 -4.43
N LYS A 350 -19.12 -10.02 -3.67
CA LYS A 350 -18.97 -8.58 -3.94
C LYS A 350 -18.26 -8.32 -5.26
N ASN A 351 -17.34 -9.19 -5.65
CA ASN A 351 -16.49 -9.01 -6.84
C ASN A 351 -16.70 -10.07 -7.93
N GLY A 352 -17.82 -10.79 -7.94
CA GLY A 352 -17.99 -12.01 -8.74
C GLY A 352 -17.73 -11.86 -10.24
N LEU A 353 -18.08 -10.72 -10.86
CA LEU A 353 -17.80 -10.46 -12.27
C LEU A 353 -16.30 -10.23 -12.52
N ALA A 354 -15.61 -9.49 -11.66
CA ALA A 354 -14.18 -9.23 -11.78
C ALA A 354 -13.36 -10.50 -11.60
N ILE A 355 -13.72 -11.33 -10.61
CA ILE A 355 -13.09 -12.63 -10.36
C ILE A 355 -13.30 -13.57 -11.55
N PHE A 356 -14.52 -13.63 -12.08
CA PHE A 356 -14.81 -14.42 -13.28
C PHE A 356 -13.98 -13.96 -14.49
N LEU A 357 -13.81 -12.65 -14.70
CA LEU A 357 -12.96 -12.11 -15.76
C LEU A 357 -11.48 -12.44 -15.56
N LEU A 358 -10.98 -12.28 -14.33
CA LEU A 358 -9.61 -12.62 -13.97
C LEU A 358 -9.33 -14.10 -14.20
N ALA A 359 -10.24 -14.99 -13.81
CA ALA A 359 -10.12 -16.42 -14.07
C ALA A 359 -10.00 -16.71 -15.58
N ASN A 360 -10.85 -16.11 -16.42
CA ASN A 360 -10.76 -16.27 -17.88
C ASN A 360 -9.43 -15.76 -18.47
N LEU A 361 -8.92 -14.62 -17.97
CA LEU A 361 -7.64 -14.06 -18.42
C LEU A 361 -6.45 -14.92 -18.00
N LEU A 362 -6.43 -15.37 -16.73
CA LEU A 362 -5.38 -16.24 -16.21
C LEU A 362 -5.37 -17.60 -16.91
N THR A 363 -6.54 -18.13 -17.29
CA THR A 363 -6.62 -19.35 -18.12
C THR A 363 -5.97 -19.13 -19.48
N GLY A 364 -6.23 -18.00 -20.13
CA GLY A 364 -5.53 -17.62 -21.36
C GLY A 364 -4.01 -17.52 -21.17
N ALA A 365 -3.55 -16.90 -20.08
CA ALA A 365 -2.13 -16.78 -19.78
C ALA A 365 -1.45 -18.15 -19.54
N VAL A 366 -2.10 -19.07 -18.82
CA VAL A 366 -1.59 -20.43 -18.61
C VAL A 366 -1.50 -21.20 -19.92
N ASN A 367 -2.54 -21.13 -20.76
CA ASN A 367 -2.56 -21.81 -22.07
C ASN A 367 -1.53 -21.25 -23.05
N LEU A 368 -1.14 -19.98 -22.93
CA LEU A 368 -0.05 -19.38 -23.70
C LEU A 368 1.33 -19.71 -23.14
N GLY A 369 1.44 -19.92 -21.83
CA GLY A 369 2.71 -20.20 -21.15
C GLY A 369 3.11 -21.68 -21.14
N MET A 370 2.18 -22.60 -21.35
CA MET A 370 2.46 -24.04 -21.41
C MET A 370 1.44 -24.82 -22.23
N ASN A 371 1.89 -25.93 -22.83
CA ASN A 371 0.98 -26.88 -23.46
C ASN A 371 0.26 -27.71 -22.38
N THR A 372 -0.96 -27.28 -22.04
CA THR A 372 -1.81 -27.89 -21.00
C THR A 372 -2.26 -29.32 -21.34
N LEU A 373 -2.25 -29.71 -22.62
CA LEU A 373 -2.58 -31.06 -23.07
C LEU A 373 -1.46 -32.07 -22.79
N ASP A 374 -0.20 -31.64 -22.72
CA ASP A 374 0.95 -32.55 -22.51
C ASP A 374 1.51 -32.50 -21.08
N ALA A 375 0.86 -31.74 -20.20
CA ALA A 375 1.22 -31.63 -18.80
C ALA A 375 1.03 -32.97 -18.06
N THR A 376 2.04 -33.39 -17.30
CA THR A 376 1.94 -34.58 -16.44
C THR A 376 0.87 -34.38 -15.34
N PRO A 377 0.30 -35.46 -14.75
CA PRO A 377 -0.68 -35.32 -13.68
C PRO A 377 -0.18 -34.50 -12.47
N ALA A 378 1.11 -34.63 -12.12
CA ALA A 378 1.73 -33.86 -11.03
C ALA A 378 1.85 -32.36 -11.37
N MET A 379 2.28 -32.03 -12.59
CA MET A 379 2.34 -30.65 -13.08
C MET A 379 0.94 -30.04 -13.22
N SER A 380 -0.02 -30.82 -13.70
CA SER A 380 -1.42 -30.41 -13.81
C SER A 380 -2.01 -30.10 -12.45
N LEU A 381 -1.78 -30.97 -11.45
CA LEU A 381 -2.25 -30.76 -10.09
C LEU A 381 -1.55 -29.56 -9.43
N ALA A 382 -0.24 -29.39 -9.65
CA ALA A 382 0.52 -28.25 -9.14
C ALA A 382 0.06 -26.91 -9.75
N VAL A 383 -0.22 -26.87 -11.05
CA VAL A 383 -0.73 -25.68 -11.74
C VAL A 383 -2.19 -25.40 -11.33
N LEU A 384 -3.03 -26.42 -11.16
CA LEU A 384 -4.41 -26.24 -10.69
C LEU A 384 -4.49 -25.83 -9.22
N ILE A 385 -3.63 -26.38 -8.35
CA ILE A 385 -3.47 -25.94 -6.96
C ILE A 385 -2.87 -24.53 -6.91
N GLY A 386 -1.89 -24.22 -7.77
CA GLY A 386 -1.26 -22.91 -7.89
C GLY A 386 -2.25 -21.84 -8.38
N TYR A 387 -3.03 -22.13 -9.43
CA TYR A 387 -4.07 -21.25 -9.95
C TYR A 387 -5.23 -21.09 -8.98
N SER A 388 -5.65 -22.16 -8.30
CA SER A 388 -6.58 -22.09 -7.17
C SER A 388 -5.99 -21.26 -6.03
N GLY A 389 -4.70 -21.35 -5.76
CA GLY A 389 -4.00 -20.58 -4.73
C GLY A 389 -3.94 -19.09 -5.05
N ILE A 390 -3.59 -18.75 -6.30
CA ILE A 390 -3.48 -17.38 -6.82
C ILE A 390 -4.85 -16.71 -6.91
N SER A 391 -5.88 -17.44 -7.36
CA SER A 391 -7.22 -16.90 -7.59
C SER A 391 -8.07 -16.81 -6.32
N THR A 392 -7.70 -17.50 -5.23
CA THR A 392 -8.59 -17.72 -4.07
C THR A 392 -8.01 -17.34 -2.72
N PHE A 393 -6.69 -17.26 -2.54
CA PHE A 393 -6.15 -17.28 -1.19
C PHE A 393 -5.33 -16.03 -0.82
N GLY A 394 -5.76 -15.41 0.29
CA GLY A 394 -4.87 -14.68 1.22
C GLY A 394 -3.76 -15.56 1.82
N PHE A 395 -3.52 -16.77 1.28
CA PHE A 395 -2.36 -17.64 1.52
C PHE A 395 -1.15 -17.17 0.74
N VAL A 396 -1.21 -16.61 -0.47
CA VAL A 396 0.02 -16.05 -1.10
C VAL A 396 0.48 -14.84 -0.29
N GLN A 397 -0.47 -14.02 0.12
CA GLN A 397 -0.31 -12.94 1.08
C GLN A 397 0.15 -13.43 2.47
N ASN A 398 -0.51 -14.44 3.07
CA ASN A 398 -0.06 -15.04 4.34
C ASN A 398 1.23 -15.86 4.20
N TYR A 399 1.58 -16.34 3.02
CA TYR A 399 2.79 -17.11 2.73
C TYR A 399 3.93 -16.13 2.60
N LEU A 400 3.80 -15.04 1.84
CA LEU A 400 4.76 -13.93 1.88
C LEU A 400 4.89 -13.37 3.30
N TRP A 401 3.78 -13.22 4.03
CA TRP A 401 3.77 -12.79 5.45
C TRP A 401 4.48 -13.77 6.39
N ARG A 402 4.22 -15.09 6.27
CA ARG A 402 4.87 -16.15 7.07
C ARG A 402 6.31 -16.39 6.64
N ASN A 403 6.61 -16.31 5.35
CA ASN A 403 7.94 -16.43 4.74
C ASN A 403 8.82 -15.22 5.08
N ALA A 404 8.24 -14.02 5.18
CA ALA A 404 8.89 -12.85 5.77
C ALA A 404 9.10 -12.99 7.30
N GLY A 405 8.59 -14.07 7.92
CA GLY A 405 8.80 -14.40 9.32
C GLY A 405 7.93 -13.60 10.30
N PHE A 406 6.92 -12.87 9.84
CA PHE A 406 6.09 -12.02 10.72
C PHE A 406 5.19 -12.81 11.68
N GLY A 407 4.94 -14.10 11.39
CA GLY A 407 4.21 -14.99 12.31
C GLY A 407 5.00 -15.39 13.56
N VAL A 408 6.35 -15.30 13.51
CA VAL A 408 7.26 -15.76 14.59
C VAL A 408 7.06 -14.97 15.89
N LEU A 409 6.56 -13.75 15.80
CA LEU A 409 6.29 -12.91 16.98
C LEU A 409 5.27 -13.54 17.94
N ARG A 410 4.39 -14.42 17.44
CA ARG A 410 3.41 -15.13 18.29
C ARG A 410 4.01 -16.28 19.08
N ASP A 411 5.15 -16.80 18.62
CA ASP A 411 5.80 -17.95 19.23
C ASP A 411 6.69 -17.52 20.41
N ILE A 412 6.91 -16.21 20.60
CA ILE A 412 7.60 -15.64 21.75
C ILE A 412 6.64 -15.63 22.95
N THR A 413 6.72 -16.66 23.79
CA THR A 413 5.83 -16.85 24.95
C THR A 413 5.94 -15.71 25.96
N ASP A 414 7.13 -15.16 26.18
CA ASP A 414 7.39 -14.14 27.20
C ASP A 414 6.67 -12.80 26.93
N LEU A 415 6.21 -12.58 25.69
CA LEU A 415 5.53 -11.32 25.32
C LEU A 415 4.21 -11.11 26.06
N GLU A 416 3.59 -12.16 26.60
CA GLU A 416 2.34 -12.03 27.35
C GLU A 416 2.48 -11.20 28.64
N HIS A 417 3.71 -11.08 29.17
CA HIS A 417 4.03 -10.27 30.35
C HIS A 417 4.21 -8.77 30.04
N TYR A 418 4.17 -8.39 28.76
CA TYR A 418 4.37 -7.01 28.32
C TYR A 418 3.05 -6.45 27.77
N SER A 419 2.76 -5.20 28.14
CA SER A 419 1.67 -4.44 27.52
C SER A 419 2.14 -3.88 26.17
N PRO A 420 1.29 -3.86 25.13
CA PRO A 420 1.66 -3.27 23.85
C PRO A 420 1.94 -1.78 24.01
N ARG A 421 3.06 -1.30 23.47
CA ARG A 421 3.42 0.12 23.42
C ARG A 421 3.39 0.60 21.97
N TYR A 422 2.46 1.50 21.66
CA TYR A 422 2.25 2.01 20.30
C TYR A 422 3.06 3.26 20.00
N ASP A 423 3.26 4.13 20.98
CA ASP A 423 4.07 5.34 20.84
C ASP A 423 5.44 5.09 21.51
N PRO A 424 6.55 5.16 20.77
CA PRO A 424 7.88 4.96 21.33
C PRO A 424 8.46 6.25 21.95
N THR A 425 7.73 7.36 21.97
CA THR A 425 8.19 8.63 22.54
C THR A 425 8.54 8.49 24.01
N VAL A 426 9.74 8.94 24.36
CA VAL A 426 10.17 9.15 25.75
C VAL A 426 10.73 10.56 25.79
N ILE A 427 10.13 11.39 26.63
CA ILE A 427 10.52 12.79 26.81
C ILE A 427 11.42 12.84 28.05
N PRO A 428 12.66 13.34 27.93
CA PRO A 428 13.55 13.46 29.08
C PRO A 428 12.97 14.44 30.09
N ALA A 429 13.27 14.24 31.38
CA ALA A 429 12.90 15.18 32.42
C ALA A 429 13.55 16.55 32.14
N THR A 430 12.76 17.61 32.24
CA THR A 430 13.22 18.98 32.01
C THR A 430 13.72 19.58 33.32
N ASP A 431 14.87 20.25 33.28
CA ASP A 431 15.30 21.15 34.34
C ASP A 431 14.61 22.52 34.11
N PRO A 432 13.65 22.93 34.95
CA PRO A 432 12.94 24.20 34.79
C PRO A 432 13.86 25.42 34.96
N ASP A 433 15.03 25.26 35.60
CA ASP A 433 16.00 26.34 35.83
C ASP A 433 17.07 26.41 34.72
N ALA A 434 17.06 25.48 33.76
CA ALA A 434 18.03 25.45 32.67
C ALA A 434 17.87 26.67 31.74
N LYS A 435 18.92 27.49 31.66
CA LYS A 435 18.94 28.69 30.82
C LYS A 435 19.33 28.36 29.38
N PRO A 436 18.62 28.90 28.37
CA PRO A 436 19.03 28.76 26.98
C PRO A 436 20.43 29.33 26.76
N ARG A 437 21.27 28.58 26.07
CA ARG A 437 22.60 29.02 25.65
C ARG A 437 22.53 29.64 24.26
N GLU A 438 23.54 30.44 23.92
CA GLU A 438 23.66 30.94 22.55
C GLU A 438 23.88 29.78 21.57
N LEU A 439 23.27 29.89 20.39
CA LEU A 439 23.43 28.91 19.32
C LEU A 439 24.90 28.85 18.88
N PRO A 440 25.61 27.72 19.05
CA PRO A 440 27.02 27.64 18.70
C PRO A 440 27.26 27.89 17.22
N THR A 441 28.29 28.66 16.90
CA THR A 441 28.67 28.96 15.52
C THR A 441 29.46 27.80 14.92
N PRO A 442 29.10 27.29 13.72
CA PRO A 442 29.88 26.28 13.02
C PRO A 442 31.31 26.74 12.71
N SER A 443 32.22 25.77 12.63
CA SER A 443 33.60 25.99 12.18
C SER A 443 33.67 25.99 10.66
N ARG A 444 34.59 26.79 10.12
CA ARG A 444 34.93 26.76 8.70
C ARG A 444 35.67 25.47 8.35
N ARG A 445 35.67 25.10 7.07
CA ARG A 445 36.49 23.98 6.56
C ARG A 445 37.96 24.16 6.94
N THR A 446 38.62 23.07 7.28
CA THR A 446 40.04 23.07 7.70
C THR A 446 41.02 22.91 6.55
N SER A 447 40.54 22.54 5.35
CA SER A 447 41.35 22.38 4.14
C SER A 447 40.57 22.86 2.91
N ASP A 448 41.29 23.27 1.86
CA ASP A 448 40.69 23.67 0.59
C ASP A 448 40.02 22.50 -0.15
N ASP A 449 40.36 21.26 0.21
CA ASP A 449 39.73 20.03 -0.27
C ASP A 449 38.50 19.60 0.57
N GLY A 450 38.14 20.36 1.60
CA GLY A 450 36.95 20.11 2.43
C GLY A 450 35.64 20.59 1.80
N TYR A 451 34.51 20.06 2.28
CA TYR A 451 33.19 20.58 1.91
C TYR A 451 32.99 22.00 2.45
N TYR A 452 32.27 22.83 1.70
CA TYR A 452 31.83 24.14 2.20
C TYR A 452 30.83 23.93 3.34
N SER A 453 31.13 24.51 4.50
CA SER A 453 30.23 24.55 5.66
C SER A 453 29.31 25.77 5.62
N SER A 454 28.27 25.81 6.47
CA SER A 454 27.46 27.02 6.61
C SER A 454 28.29 28.24 7.06
N ALA A 455 29.35 28.01 7.85
CA ALA A 455 30.28 29.05 8.28
C ALA A 455 31.14 29.59 7.12
N ASP A 456 31.49 28.76 6.13
CA ASP A 456 32.21 29.21 4.95
C ASP A 456 31.34 30.15 4.11
N TYR A 457 30.09 29.75 3.80
CA TYR A 457 29.13 30.62 3.12
C TYR A 457 28.95 31.94 3.85
N ARG A 458 28.70 31.88 5.17
CA ARG A 458 28.54 33.09 5.98
C ARG A 458 29.77 33.99 5.96
N ALA A 459 30.97 33.42 6.06
CA ALA A 459 32.21 34.20 6.03
C ALA A 459 32.37 34.92 4.69
N LEU A 460 32.10 34.24 3.57
CA LEU A 460 32.15 34.83 2.23
C LEU A 460 31.12 35.96 2.06
N TYR A 461 29.91 35.79 2.59
CA TYR A 461 28.87 36.83 2.54
C TYR A 461 29.22 38.05 3.40
N LEU A 462 29.79 37.85 4.58
CA LEU A 462 30.26 38.95 5.44
C LEU A 462 31.45 39.70 4.83
N ALA A 463 32.37 38.97 4.19
CA ALA A 463 33.51 39.54 3.46
C ALA A 463 33.10 40.20 2.13
N LYS A 464 31.84 40.03 1.70
CA LYS A 464 31.31 40.49 0.40
C LYS A 464 32.06 39.91 -0.80
N GLU A 465 32.67 38.73 -0.64
CA GLU A 465 33.32 38.00 -1.72
C GLU A 465 32.29 37.33 -2.64
N THR A 466 31.11 37.00 -2.10
CA THR A 466 29.93 36.58 -2.87
C THR A 466 28.65 36.98 -2.12
N THR A 467 27.48 36.71 -2.69
CA THR A 467 26.17 36.96 -2.08
C THR A 467 25.30 35.71 -2.13
N PRO A 468 24.30 35.59 -1.22
CA PRO A 468 23.30 34.53 -1.30
C PRO A 468 22.62 34.45 -2.68
N SER A 469 22.33 35.60 -3.30
CA SER A 469 21.77 35.68 -4.65
C SER A 469 22.70 35.08 -5.71
N ALA A 470 24.00 35.41 -5.67
CA ALA A 470 24.96 34.88 -6.64
C ALA A 470 25.12 33.35 -6.50
N VAL A 471 25.15 32.84 -5.27
CA VAL A 471 25.17 31.39 -4.98
C VAL A 471 23.94 30.69 -5.55
N VAL A 472 22.74 31.26 -5.37
CA VAL A 472 21.50 30.69 -5.92
C VAL A 472 21.51 30.69 -7.45
N GLU A 473 21.96 31.75 -8.10
CA GLU A 473 22.05 31.80 -9.57
C GLU A 473 23.05 30.78 -10.14
N ALA A 474 24.12 30.46 -9.40
CA ALA A 474 25.04 29.38 -9.78
C ALA A 474 24.41 27.98 -9.61
N LEU A 475 23.56 27.79 -8.59
CA LEU A 475 22.95 26.49 -8.28
C LEU A 475 21.76 26.13 -9.17
N LEU A 476 20.88 27.09 -9.47
CA LEU A 476 19.62 26.83 -10.17
C LEU A 476 19.79 26.08 -11.52
N PRO A 477 20.76 26.43 -12.39
CA PRO A 477 20.99 25.69 -13.64
C PRO A 477 21.40 24.23 -13.44
N LEU A 478 21.98 23.87 -12.30
CA LEU A 478 22.45 22.52 -12.02
C LEU A 478 21.34 21.59 -11.53
N ILE A 479 20.38 22.14 -10.77
CA ILE A 479 19.39 21.34 -10.03
C ILE A 479 18.00 21.30 -10.69
N ARG A 480 17.75 22.15 -11.68
CA ARG A 480 16.44 22.31 -12.30
C ARG A 480 16.12 21.24 -13.35
N ARG A 481 14.90 20.71 -13.29
CA ARG A 481 14.35 19.76 -14.28
C ARG A 481 13.64 20.43 -15.45
N ASP A 482 13.19 21.67 -15.28
CA ASP A 482 12.34 22.42 -16.19
C ASP A 482 13.12 23.25 -17.22
N ILE A 483 14.42 22.99 -17.36
CA ILE A 483 15.31 23.58 -18.37
C ILE A 483 15.71 22.53 -19.42
N THR A 484 16.15 22.96 -20.60
CA THR A 484 16.55 22.05 -21.70
C THR A 484 17.97 22.35 -22.19
N PRO A 485 18.92 21.40 -22.06
CA PRO A 485 18.79 20.11 -21.36
C PRO A 485 18.55 20.31 -19.85
N PRO A 486 17.95 19.33 -19.14
CA PRO A 486 17.84 19.38 -17.68
C PRO A 486 19.20 19.57 -17.01
N GLY A 487 19.22 20.21 -15.85
CA GLY A 487 20.44 20.40 -15.06
C GLY A 487 21.10 19.07 -14.71
N GLU A 488 22.43 19.05 -14.65
CA GLU A 488 23.23 17.83 -14.46
C GLU A 488 22.86 17.05 -13.18
N HIS A 489 22.47 17.76 -12.12
CA HIS A 489 22.11 17.17 -10.83
C HIS A 489 20.59 17.13 -10.59
N SER A 490 19.78 17.47 -11.60
CA SER A 490 18.34 17.61 -11.46
C SER A 490 17.60 16.33 -11.07
N VAL A 491 18.20 15.15 -11.30
CA VAL A 491 17.64 13.85 -10.87
C VAL A 491 17.53 13.70 -9.35
N ALA A 492 18.35 14.43 -8.57
CA ALA A 492 18.30 14.42 -7.11
C ALA A 492 17.21 15.32 -6.53
N PHE A 493 16.58 16.17 -7.36
CA PHE A 493 15.51 17.08 -6.98
C PHE A 493 14.22 16.67 -7.67
N LEU A 494 13.06 17.05 -7.14
CA LEU A 494 11.76 16.90 -7.80
C LEU A 494 11.26 18.24 -8.33
N GLU A 495 11.45 19.29 -7.54
CA GLU A 495 10.95 20.63 -7.86
C GLU A 495 11.83 21.72 -7.22
N SER A 496 12.08 22.79 -7.97
CA SER A 496 12.72 24.03 -7.51
C SER A 496 11.85 25.22 -7.93
N LYS A 497 11.34 26.01 -6.97
CA LYS A 497 10.46 27.16 -7.27
C LYS A 497 11.29 28.44 -7.42
N ILE A 498 11.76 28.70 -8.63
CA ILE A 498 12.69 29.78 -8.98
C ILE A 498 12.36 31.11 -8.29
N ASP A 499 11.11 31.57 -8.38
CA ASP A 499 10.72 32.87 -7.83
C ASP A 499 10.81 32.89 -6.29
N LEU A 500 10.44 31.79 -5.62
CA LEU A 500 10.57 31.67 -4.16
C LEU A 500 12.05 31.61 -3.75
N VAL A 501 12.85 30.82 -4.45
CA VAL A 501 14.29 30.67 -4.16
C VAL A 501 15.02 32.00 -4.36
N ARG A 502 14.78 32.69 -5.48
CA ARG A 502 15.36 34.00 -5.78
C ARG A 502 14.90 35.08 -4.80
N HIS A 503 13.63 35.07 -4.42
CA HIS A 503 13.10 36.02 -3.45
C HIS A 503 13.77 35.85 -2.08
N ALA A 504 13.87 34.61 -1.57
CA ALA A 504 14.55 34.31 -0.31
C ALA A 504 16.03 34.72 -0.37
N ALA A 505 16.71 34.46 -1.49
CA ALA A 505 18.09 34.87 -1.69
C ALA A 505 18.28 36.38 -1.73
N ALA A 506 17.42 37.11 -2.43
CA ALA A 506 17.45 38.57 -2.49
C ALA A 506 17.23 39.22 -1.12
N GLU A 507 16.28 38.69 -0.33
CA GLU A 507 16.05 39.17 1.04
C GLU A 507 17.24 38.88 1.96
N SER A 508 17.89 37.73 1.81
CA SER A 508 19.14 37.44 2.55
C SER A 508 20.29 38.34 2.12
N THR A 509 20.52 38.54 0.82
CA THR A 509 21.52 39.48 0.28
C THR A 509 21.33 40.87 0.87
N LYS A 510 20.09 41.38 0.88
CA LYS A 510 19.75 42.69 1.46
C LYS A 510 20.03 42.76 2.97
N ARG A 511 19.81 41.68 3.72
CA ARG A 511 20.17 41.60 5.15
C ARG A 511 21.69 41.70 5.35
N TYR A 512 22.48 41.01 4.53
CA TYR A 512 23.94 41.11 4.57
C TYR A 512 24.44 42.51 4.21
N GLU A 513 23.90 43.14 3.16
CA GLU A 513 24.23 44.52 2.78
C GLU A 513 23.96 45.53 3.89
N GLN A 514 22.90 45.30 4.67
CA GLN A 514 22.47 46.15 5.78
C GLN A 514 23.15 45.80 7.13
N GLY A 515 24.02 44.77 7.17
CA GLY A 515 24.65 44.30 8.40
C GLY A 515 23.68 43.67 9.40
N ARG A 516 22.54 43.11 8.92
CA ARG A 516 21.46 42.51 9.74
C ARG A 516 21.24 41.03 9.44
N SER A 517 22.32 40.27 9.29
CA SER A 517 22.25 38.80 9.12
C SER A 517 21.50 38.15 10.29
N LEU A 518 20.65 37.16 10.00
CA LEU A 518 19.82 36.45 11.00
C LEU A 518 20.60 35.43 11.85
N GLY A 519 21.80 35.05 11.43
CA GLY A 519 22.61 34.08 12.16
C GLY A 519 23.48 33.19 11.26
N PRO A 520 23.94 32.04 11.79
CA PRO A 520 24.82 31.11 11.08
C PRO A 520 24.26 30.46 9.81
N LEU A 521 22.93 30.47 9.63
CA LEU A 521 22.24 29.82 8.51
C LEU A 521 21.64 30.82 7.49
N ASP A 522 21.78 32.13 7.72
CA ASP A 522 21.23 33.14 6.83
C ASP A 522 21.88 33.07 5.44
N GLY A 523 21.08 32.88 4.40
CA GLY A 523 21.54 32.81 3.02
C GLY A 523 22.19 31.48 2.62
N VAL A 524 22.19 30.48 3.51
CA VAL A 524 22.77 29.16 3.24
C VAL A 524 21.77 28.33 2.44
N PRO A 525 22.15 27.76 1.28
CA PRO A 525 21.25 26.93 0.49
C PRO A 525 21.04 25.56 1.16
N ILE A 526 19.78 25.15 1.28
CA ILE A 526 19.38 23.84 1.84
C ILE A 526 18.35 23.17 0.93
N ALA A 527 18.15 21.87 1.11
CA ALA A 527 17.08 21.16 0.42
C ALA A 527 16.25 20.30 1.39
N VAL A 528 15.01 20.01 0.98
CA VAL A 528 14.01 19.38 1.85
C VAL A 528 13.48 18.12 1.18
N LYS A 529 13.50 16.99 1.89
CA LYS A 529 12.91 15.74 1.40
C LYS A 529 11.44 15.93 1.06
N ASP A 530 10.97 15.31 -0.02
CA ASP A 530 9.58 15.43 -0.48
C ASP A 530 8.53 14.70 0.40
N GLU A 531 8.83 14.49 1.68
CA GLU A 531 7.95 13.85 2.66
C GLU A 531 7.17 14.88 3.48
N VAL A 532 7.68 16.10 3.59
CA VAL A 532 7.08 17.23 4.33
C VAL A 532 6.60 18.34 3.41
N ASP A 533 5.62 19.11 3.88
CA ASP A 533 5.04 20.23 3.15
C ASP A 533 5.94 21.47 3.24
N VAL A 534 6.08 22.17 2.12
CA VAL A 534 6.75 23.47 2.01
C VAL A 534 5.84 24.37 1.20
N ALA A 535 5.44 25.52 1.73
CA ALA A 535 4.48 26.40 1.09
C ALA A 535 4.95 26.78 -0.33
N GLY A 536 4.05 26.61 -1.31
CA GLY A 536 4.35 26.87 -2.72
C GLY A 536 5.00 25.71 -3.46
N TYR A 537 5.43 24.64 -2.79
CA TYR A 537 5.92 23.41 -3.42
C TYR A 537 4.86 22.33 -3.42
N LYS A 538 4.95 21.42 -4.40
CA LYS A 538 4.19 20.17 -4.37
C LYS A 538 4.80 19.21 -3.34
N ARG A 539 3.96 18.31 -2.85
CA ARG A 539 4.40 17.14 -2.09
C ARG A 539 3.86 15.88 -2.75
N THR A 540 4.74 15.05 -3.28
CA THR A 540 4.36 13.79 -3.95
C THR A 540 4.85 12.54 -3.23
N VAL A 541 5.68 12.71 -2.18
CA VAL A 541 6.28 11.61 -1.42
C VAL A 541 7.07 10.67 -2.35
N GLY A 542 7.70 11.26 -3.36
CA GLY A 542 8.41 10.54 -4.43
C GLY A 542 7.50 9.80 -5.43
N SER A 543 6.18 9.94 -5.36
CA SER A 543 5.24 9.27 -6.27
C SER A 543 4.76 10.21 -7.38
N VAL A 544 3.87 9.70 -8.25
CA VAL A 544 3.08 10.51 -9.19
C VAL A 544 1.83 11.14 -8.55
N LEU A 545 1.49 10.74 -7.33
CA LEU A 545 0.35 11.22 -6.57
C LEU A 545 0.70 12.54 -5.87
N GLU A 546 -0.28 13.42 -5.68
CA GLU A 546 -0.08 14.71 -5.03
C GLU A 546 -0.79 14.77 -3.67
N PHE A 547 -0.05 15.12 -2.62
CA PHE A 547 -0.48 15.20 -1.22
C PHE A 547 -0.17 16.57 -0.59
N THR A 548 -0.08 17.60 -1.43
CA THR A 548 0.30 18.96 -1.04
C THR A 548 -0.60 19.51 0.06
N GLY A 549 0.00 19.79 1.22
CA GLY A 549 -0.59 20.54 2.31
C GLY A 549 -0.53 22.05 2.08
N PRO A 550 -1.32 22.83 2.84
CA PRO A 550 -1.44 24.27 2.62
C PRO A 550 -0.28 25.09 3.20
N GLU A 551 0.50 24.54 4.13
CA GLU A 551 1.47 25.30 4.94
C GLU A 551 2.80 24.56 5.06
N THR A 552 3.89 25.31 5.24
CA THR A 552 5.21 24.75 5.52
C THR A 552 5.25 24.04 6.87
N SER A 553 5.77 22.81 6.91
CA SER A 553 5.97 22.03 8.13
C SER A 553 6.93 22.73 9.11
N TRP A 554 6.69 22.57 10.42
CA TRP A 554 7.42 23.25 11.48
C TRP A 554 8.93 23.09 11.36
N CYS A 555 9.41 21.85 11.16
CA CYS A 555 10.84 21.56 10.97
C CYS A 555 11.51 22.33 9.83
N VAL A 556 10.77 22.73 8.79
CA VAL A 556 11.28 23.57 7.68
C VAL A 556 11.07 25.05 7.99
N LYS A 557 9.93 25.40 8.58
CA LYS A 557 9.58 26.78 8.96
C LYS A 557 10.61 27.42 9.90
N VAL A 558 11.16 26.64 10.83
CA VAL A 558 12.24 27.11 11.73
C VAL A 558 13.58 27.32 11.00
N LEU A 559 13.87 26.52 9.97
CA LEU A 559 15.05 26.72 9.11
C LEU A 559 14.90 27.98 8.24
N GLU A 560 13.73 28.20 7.64
CA GLU A 560 13.43 29.41 6.86
C GLU A 560 13.50 30.67 7.75
N LYS A 561 12.97 30.60 8.98
CA LYS A 561 13.08 31.69 9.98
C LYS A 561 14.53 31.99 10.38
N ALA A 562 15.40 30.98 10.39
CA ALA A 562 16.84 31.15 10.60
C ALA A 562 17.57 31.72 9.37
N GLY A 563 16.86 31.95 8.27
CA GLY A 563 17.37 32.57 7.04
C GLY A 563 17.87 31.57 5.99
N ALA A 564 17.67 30.27 6.19
CA ALA A 564 18.04 29.26 5.19
C ALA A 564 17.22 29.41 3.90
N ILE A 565 17.84 29.12 2.76
CA ILE A 565 17.18 29.18 1.44
C ILE A 565 16.87 27.76 0.99
N VAL A 566 15.58 27.38 0.96
CA VAL A 566 15.14 26.08 0.42
C VAL A 566 15.23 26.11 -1.12
N VAL A 567 16.27 25.51 -1.69
CA VAL A 567 16.53 25.52 -3.15
C VAL A 567 15.68 24.51 -3.93
N GLY A 568 15.09 23.53 -3.25
CA GLY A 568 14.17 22.58 -3.86
C GLY A 568 13.76 21.43 -2.94
N LYS A 569 12.75 20.67 -3.42
CA LYS A 569 12.35 19.38 -2.84
C LYS A 569 13.24 18.28 -3.42
N THR A 570 13.85 17.46 -2.57
CA THR A 570 14.71 16.36 -3.01
C THR A 570 13.92 15.11 -3.36
N ASN A 571 14.44 14.36 -4.33
CA ASN A 571 13.92 13.05 -4.68
C ASN A 571 14.07 12.07 -3.52
N MET A 572 13.15 11.11 -3.45
CA MET A 572 13.11 10.09 -2.41
C MET A 572 12.60 8.76 -2.97
N HIS A 573 12.85 7.65 -2.27
CA HIS A 573 12.16 6.40 -2.58
C HIS A 573 10.65 6.60 -2.37
N GLU A 574 9.83 6.20 -3.32
CA GLU A 574 8.38 6.40 -3.29
C GLU A 574 7.77 5.82 -1.98
N PHE A 575 7.05 6.66 -1.22
CA PHE A 575 6.52 6.41 0.13
C PHE A 575 7.54 5.95 1.19
N GLY A 576 8.82 6.07 0.89
CA GLY A 576 9.89 5.57 1.76
C GLY A 576 9.90 4.06 1.98
N LEU A 577 9.33 3.29 1.04
CA LEU A 577 9.10 1.85 1.19
C LEU A 577 10.34 0.97 0.96
N ASP A 578 11.48 1.54 0.58
CA ASP A 578 12.74 0.81 0.40
C ASP A 578 13.95 1.72 0.71
N THR A 579 15.10 1.09 0.92
CA THR A 579 16.36 1.68 1.36
C THR A 579 17.37 1.90 0.24
N THR A 580 17.01 1.68 -1.01
CA THR A 580 17.86 1.94 -2.18
C THR A 580 17.71 3.33 -2.77
N ASN A 581 16.55 3.97 -2.59
CA ASN A 581 16.17 5.20 -3.33
C ASN A 581 16.02 5.01 -4.85
N ASN A 582 15.81 3.78 -5.32
CA ASN A 582 15.34 3.52 -6.68
C ASN A 582 13.95 4.14 -6.87
N ASN A 583 13.79 5.05 -7.82
CA ASN A 583 12.52 5.67 -8.15
C ASN A 583 12.28 5.70 -9.66
N PRO A 584 11.54 4.71 -10.20
CA PRO A 584 11.19 4.66 -11.62
C PRO A 584 10.32 5.82 -12.10
N SER A 585 9.53 6.42 -11.20
CA SER A 585 8.57 7.48 -11.54
C SER A 585 9.24 8.83 -11.74
N THR A 586 10.27 9.13 -10.95
CA THR A 586 10.95 10.44 -10.95
C THR A 586 12.41 10.35 -11.37
N GLY A 587 12.94 9.14 -11.63
CA GLY A 587 14.35 8.89 -11.91
C GLY A 587 15.15 8.64 -10.63
N THR A 588 16.27 7.92 -10.76
CA THR A 588 17.09 7.49 -9.61
C THR A 588 18.45 8.19 -9.62
N PRO A 589 18.79 9.04 -8.62
CA PRO A 589 20.15 9.52 -8.46
C PRO A 589 21.06 8.35 -8.10
N ARG A 590 22.19 8.24 -8.80
CA ARG A 590 23.23 7.26 -8.50
C ARG A 590 24.18 7.82 -7.44
N ASN A 591 24.86 6.94 -6.71
CA ASN A 591 25.79 7.33 -5.65
C ASN A 591 26.90 8.25 -6.23
N PRO A 592 27.15 9.43 -5.63
CA PRO A 592 28.18 10.34 -6.12
C PRO A 592 29.57 9.71 -6.19
N HIS A 593 29.94 8.88 -5.21
CA HIS A 593 31.25 8.22 -5.13
C HIS A 593 31.41 7.09 -6.15
N ASN A 594 30.33 6.38 -6.47
CA ASN A 594 30.39 5.28 -7.43
C ASN A 594 29.02 5.09 -8.16
N PRO A 595 28.93 5.40 -9.47
CA PRO A 595 27.67 5.34 -10.20
C PRO A 595 27.10 3.91 -10.41
N GLU A 596 27.84 2.86 -10.05
CA GLU A 596 27.31 1.48 -10.00
C GLU A 596 26.50 1.19 -8.73
N TYR A 597 26.42 2.14 -7.79
CA TYR A 597 25.76 1.97 -6.51
C TYR A 597 24.60 2.95 -6.34
N TYR A 598 23.64 2.54 -5.52
CA TYR A 598 22.55 3.40 -5.05
C TYR A 598 23.03 4.42 -4.02
N THR A 599 22.36 5.57 -3.95
CA THR A 599 22.58 6.59 -2.91
C THR A 599 22.11 6.15 -1.53
N GLY A 600 21.32 5.08 -1.45
CA GLY A 600 20.63 4.69 -0.23
C GLY A 600 19.37 5.54 -0.04
N GLY A 601 18.43 5.01 0.72
CA GLY A 601 17.08 5.52 0.79
C GLY A 601 16.47 5.41 2.17
N SER A 602 15.34 6.08 2.39
CA SER A 602 14.57 6.79 1.36
C SER A 602 14.96 8.24 1.11
N SER A 603 15.86 8.87 1.88
CA SER A 603 16.31 10.26 1.64
C SER A 603 17.48 10.37 0.66
N GLY A 604 17.48 9.60 -0.43
CA GLY A 604 18.65 9.50 -1.30
C GLY A 604 18.94 10.75 -2.13
N GLY A 605 17.93 11.56 -2.48
CA GLY A 605 18.15 12.86 -3.10
C GLY A 605 18.82 13.86 -2.15
N SER A 606 18.41 13.88 -0.87
CA SER A 606 19.07 14.69 0.17
C SER A 606 20.52 14.25 0.40
N GLY A 607 20.76 12.93 0.50
CA GLY A 607 22.11 12.39 0.62
C GLY A 607 23.00 12.73 -0.57
N TYR A 608 22.47 12.62 -1.79
CA TYR A 608 23.16 13.01 -3.02
C TYR A 608 23.52 14.49 -3.02
N ALA A 609 22.55 15.38 -2.73
CA ALA A 609 22.75 16.82 -2.84
C ALA A 609 23.88 17.33 -1.91
N VAL A 610 23.96 16.78 -0.70
CA VAL A 610 25.04 17.10 0.24
C VAL A 610 26.37 16.51 -0.23
N SER A 611 26.40 15.23 -0.58
CA SER A 611 27.64 14.53 -1.00
C SER A 611 28.24 15.08 -2.30
N ALA A 612 27.40 15.54 -3.24
CA ALA A 612 27.83 16.20 -4.47
C ALA A 612 28.34 17.64 -4.26
N GLY A 613 28.27 18.19 -3.04
CA GLY A 613 28.74 19.55 -2.74
C GLY A 613 27.78 20.67 -3.18
N LEU A 614 26.53 20.34 -3.54
CA LEU A 614 25.54 21.33 -3.97
C LEU A 614 25.04 22.18 -2.80
N ILE A 615 24.92 21.56 -1.62
CA ILE A 615 24.41 22.19 -0.39
C ILE A 615 25.13 21.62 0.84
N PRO A 616 25.33 22.41 1.92
CA PRO A 616 25.95 21.92 3.16
C PRO A 616 25.00 21.10 4.05
N LEU A 617 23.69 21.38 3.98
CA LEU A 617 22.67 20.86 4.89
C LEU A 617 21.39 20.49 4.14
N ALA A 618 20.83 19.34 4.46
CA ALA A 618 19.52 18.91 3.96
C ALA A 618 18.64 18.38 5.08
N HIS A 619 17.33 18.51 4.90
CA HIS A 619 16.34 17.77 5.68
C HIS A 619 16.16 16.36 5.11
N GLY A 620 16.00 15.40 6.02
CA GLY A 620 15.58 14.04 5.73
C GLY A 620 14.48 13.56 6.68
N ALA A 621 13.97 12.37 6.39
CA ALA A 621 13.05 11.64 7.27
C ALA A 621 13.50 10.19 7.38
N ASP A 622 13.39 9.59 8.56
CA ASP A 622 13.95 8.29 8.95
C ASP A 622 12.90 7.43 9.68
N GLY A 623 12.33 6.44 8.97
CA GLY A 623 11.42 5.44 9.55
C GLY A 623 12.03 4.05 9.72
N GLY A 624 13.07 3.73 8.94
CA GLY A 624 13.82 2.47 8.99
C GLY A 624 15.29 2.66 8.63
N GLY A 625 15.86 3.82 8.95
CA GLY A 625 17.21 4.22 8.56
C GLY A 625 17.28 5.24 7.42
N SER A 626 16.16 5.83 7.01
CA SER A 626 16.11 6.66 5.80
C SER A 626 16.87 7.99 5.86
N ILE A 627 17.44 8.38 7.01
CA ILE A 627 18.50 9.40 7.11
C ILE A 627 19.87 8.71 7.15
N ARG A 628 20.03 7.70 8.00
CA ARG A 628 21.33 7.07 8.30
C ARG A 628 21.89 6.22 7.15
N VAL A 629 21.05 5.45 6.44
CA VAL A 629 21.44 4.63 5.28
C VAL A 629 21.96 5.50 4.13
N PRO A 630 21.24 6.54 3.65
CA PRO A 630 21.81 7.43 2.64
C PRO A 630 23.01 8.23 3.15
N SER A 631 23.06 8.60 4.44
CA SER A 631 24.26 9.23 5.00
C SER A 631 25.48 8.31 4.94
N ASN A 632 25.32 7.03 5.25
CA ASN A 632 26.38 6.03 5.08
C ASN A 632 26.79 5.88 3.61
N TYR A 633 25.86 5.58 2.70
CA TYR A 633 26.20 5.32 1.30
C TYR A 633 26.73 6.56 0.58
N CYS A 634 26.27 7.76 0.91
CA CYS A 634 26.76 9.01 0.32
C CYS A 634 27.95 9.63 1.09
N GLY A 635 28.41 9.02 2.18
CA GLY A 635 29.62 9.45 2.89
C GLY A 635 29.46 10.81 3.57
N ILE A 636 28.33 11.02 4.22
CA ILE A 636 28.00 12.26 4.95
C ILE A 636 27.47 11.93 6.35
N TYR A 637 27.26 12.94 7.18
CA TYR A 637 26.67 12.77 8.49
C TYR A 637 25.14 12.72 8.41
N GLY A 638 24.50 11.98 9.32
CA GLY A 638 23.05 11.94 9.44
C GLY A 638 22.61 11.69 10.87
N LEU A 639 21.68 12.51 11.37
CA LEU A 639 21.11 12.37 12.71
C LEU A 639 19.64 11.98 12.62
N LYS A 640 19.30 10.83 13.22
CA LYS A 640 17.95 10.40 13.55
C LYS A 640 17.68 10.88 14.99
N PRO A 641 16.82 11.89 15.22
CA PRO A 641 16.51 12.35 16.58
C PRO A 641 15.60 11.37 17.33
N SER A 642 15.41 11.63 18.62
CA SER A 642 14.40 10.94 19.43
C SER A 642 13.03 11.11 18.80
N HIS A 643 12.21 10.06 18.86
CA HIS A 643 10.85 10.11 18.35
C HIS A 643 10.07 11.24 19.03
N GLY A 644 9.32 12.03 18.25
CA GLY A 644 8.59 13.20 18.73
C GLY A 644 9.43 14.48 18.95
N ARG A 645 10.77 14.45 18.84
CA ARG A 645 11.63 15.62 19.10
C ARG A 645 11.46 16.73 18.07
N ILE A 646 11.41 16.37 16.79
CA ILE A 646 11.32 17.32 15.66
C ILE A 646 9.93 17.21 15.04
N SER A 647 9.15 18.30 15.08
CA SER A 647 7.77 18.32 14.58
C SER A 647 7.70 18.45 13.05
N GLY A 648 6.96 17.53 12.42
CA GLY A 648 6.54 17.60 11.00
C GLY A 648 5.22 18.36 10.79
N SER A 649 4.57 18.83 11.85
CA SER A 649 3.25 19.49 11.79
C SER A 649 3.24 20.69 10.83
N PRO A 650 2.19 20.92 10.03
CA PRO A 650 0.91 20.19 9.99
C PRO A 650 0.89 19.00 9.04
N THR A 651 2.02 18.57 8.48
CA THR A 651 2.07 17.42 7.57
C THR A 651 1.65 16.15 8.30
N ILE A 652 0.75 15.40 7.69
CA ILE A 652 0.37 14.08 8.18
C ILE A 652 1.50 13.10 7.83
N GLU A 653 2.12 12.53 8.85
CA GLU A 653 3.19 11.54 8.71
C GLU A 653 2.65 10.19 8.21
N ILE A 654 3.45 9.51 7.38
CA ILE A 654 3.10 8.21 6.78
C ILE A 654 3.54 7.00 7.63
N ALA A 655 4.44 7.24 8.61
CA ALA A 655 5.02 6.23 9.49
C ALA A 655 5.03 6.74 10.94
N THR A 656 3.85 7.02 11.48
CA THR A 656 3.63 7.82 12.71
C THR A 656 4.27 7.28 13.99
N THR A 657 4.66 6.00 14.06
CA THR A 657 5.28 5.43 15.27
C THR A 657 6.72 4.94 15.06
N THR A 658 7.30 5.24 13.91
CA THR A 658 8.67 4.82 13.56
C THR A 658 9.47 5.92 12.85
N GLY A 659 8.77 6.81 12.16
CA GLY A 659 9.29 7.95 11.43
C GLY A 659 9.73 9.09 12.34
N VAL A 660 10.81 9.76 11.96
CA VAL A 660 11.24 11.04 12.52
C VAL A 660 11.79 11.94 11.41
N HIS A 661 11.90 13.23 11.67
CA HIS A 661 12.62 14.18 10.82
C HIS A 661 13.99 14.51 11.42
N GLY A 662 14.99 14.80 10.58
CA GLY A 662 16.33 15.11 11.06
C GLY A 662 17.25 15.68 9.98
N PRO A 663 18.40 16.24 10.39
CA PRO A 663 19.37 16.84 9.48
C PRO A 663 20.31 15.79 8.86
N MET A 664 20.79 16.12 7.66
CA MET A 664 21.87 15.44 6.93
C MET A 664 22.87 16.50 6.48
N ALA A 665 24.16 16.32 6.75
CA ALA A 665 25.15 17.37 6.50
C ALA A 665 26.54 16.84 6.17
N ALA A 666 27.34 17.67 5.48
CA ALA A 666 28.73 17.34 5.16
C ALA A 666 29.70 17.55 6.32
N THR A 667 29.29 18.30 7.35
CA THR A 667 30.10 18.52 8.56
C THR A 667 29.28 18.20 9.80
N ILE A 668 29.95 17.79 10.89
CA ILE A 668 29.28 17.55 12.17
C ILE A 668 28.74 18.86 12.78
N ASP A 669 29.38 20.00 12.49
CA ASP A 669 28.94 21.33 12.93
C ASP A 669 27.63 21.75 12.25
N ASP A 670 27.53 21.56 10.94
CA ASP A 670 26.29 21.84 10.20
C ASP A 670 25.17 20.87 10.61
N LEU A 671 25.50 19.60 10.89
CA LEU A 671 24.53 18.62 11.41
C LEU A 671 23.96 19.08 12.76
N ALA A 672 24.84 19.52 13.67
CA ALA A 672 24.46 20.02 14.99
C ALA A 672 23.64 21.31 14.89
N LEU A 673 24.03 22.24 14.02
CA LEU A 673 23.28 23.46 13.74
C LEU A 673 21.87 23.15 13.22
N GLY A 674 21.78 22.25 12.23
CA GLY A 674 20.51 21.80 11.66
C GLY A 674 19.60 21.18 12.71
N TYR A 675 20.15 20.28 13.56
CA TYR A 675 19.41 19.67 14.66
C TYR A 675 18.86 20.72 15.64
N ARG A 676 19.71 21.62 16.14
CA ARG A 676 19.32 22.60 17.16
C ARG A 676 18.24 23.55 16.65
N ILE A 677 18.26 23.92 15.37
CA ILE A 677 17.20 24.74 14.77
C ILE A 677 15.93 23.92 14.57
N MET A 678 16.02 22.74 13.93
CA MET A 678 14.86 21.90 13.62
C MET A 678 14.15 21.37 14.88
N ALA A 679 14.88 21.15 15.96
CA ALA A 679 14.38 20.66 17.25
C ALA A 679 13.86 21.78 18.17
N THR A 680 13.74 23.02 17.68
CA THR A 680 13.00 24.09 18.37
C THR A 680 11.59 23.58 18.68
N PRO A 681 11.13 23.58 19.96
CA PRO A 681 9.82 23.05 20.32
C PRO A 681 8.68 23.71 19.53
N ASP A 682 7.80 22.89 18.96
CA ASP A 682 6.62 23.36 18.23
C ASP A 682 5.51 23.74 19.22
N PRO A 683 5.10 25.02 19.31
CA PRO A 683 4.09 25.46 20.26
C PRO A 683 2.70 24.86 20.03
N ASP A 684 2.44 24.36 18.82
CA ASP A 684 1.15 23.83 18.36
C ASP A 684 1.10 22.28 18.33
N ASN A 685 2.23 21.61 18.63
CA ASN A 685 2.31 20.15 18.73
C ASN A 685 2.62 19.72 20.18
N GLU A 686 1.66 19.08 20.84
CA GLU A 686 1.75 18.69 22.26
C GLU A 686 2.97 17.82 22.61
N THR A 687 3.42 16.97 21.67
CA THR A 687 4.58 16.09 21.91
C THR A 687 5.89 16.88 21.80
N SER A 688 6.10 17.60 20.69
CA SER A 688 7.31 18.39 20.47
C SER A 688 7.46 19.52 21.49
N LYS A 689 6.34 20.17 21.87
CA LYS A 689 6.30 21.22 22.89
C LYS A 689 6.81 20.78 24.26
N ALA A 690 6.64 19.50 24.60
CA ALA A 690 7.04 18.96 25.89
C ALA A 690 8.54 18.61 25.97
N PHE A 691 9.25 18.53 24.84
CA PHE A 691 10.70 18.38 24.85
C PHE A 691 11.40 19.68 25.29
N PRO A 692 12.55 19.59 25.98
CA PRO A 692 13.37 20.75 26.24
C PRO A 692 13.87 21.39 24.94
N ASP A 693 13.97 22.71 24.94
CA ASP A 693 14.65 23.44 23.88
C ASP A 693 16.10 22.91 23.77
N PRO A 694 16.59 22.52 22.58
CA PRO A 694 17.96 22.03 22.43
C PRO A 694 19.01 22.99 23.01
N LEU A 695 18.77 24.31 22.98
CA LEU A 695 19.67 25.32 23.53
C LEU A 695 19.81 25.27 25.05
N THR A 696 18.86 24.68 25.78
CA THR A 696 18.99 24.45 27.23
C THR A 696 19.74 23.14 27.54
N THR A 697 19.91 22.27 26.54
CA THR A 697 20.50 20.92 26.71
C THR A 697 21.92 20.77 26.14
N ILE A 698 22.47 21.81 25.51
CA ILE A 698 23.87 21.81 25.07
C ILE A 698 24.76 21.61 26.32
N PRO A 699 25.67 20.63 26.36
CA PRO A 699 26.52 20.40 27.53
C PRO A 699 27.66 21.43 27.61
N THR A 700 28.10 21.75 28.83
CA THR A 700 29.31 22.55 29.11
C THR A 700 30.56 21.70 28.89
N ALA A 701 31.72 22.34 28.75
CA ALA A 701 33.00 21.62 28.66
C ALA A 701 33.27 20.72 29.88
N GLU A 702 32.81 21.11 31.08
CA GLU A 702 32.95 20.32 32.31
C GLU A 702 32.00 19.12 32.32
N GLU A 703 30.74 19.30 31.90
CA GLU A 703 29.77 18.20 31.73
C GLU A 703 30.25 17.19 30.67
N VAL A 704 30.86 17.66 29.58
CA VAL A 704 31.51 16.83 28.57
C VAL A 704 32.68 16.05 29.17
N ALA A 705 33.58 16.72 29.89
CA ALA A 705 34.79 16.10 30.44
C ALA A 705 34.51 15.07 31.55
N SER A 706 33.43 15.26 32.32
CA SER A 706 33.05 14.38 33.44
C SER A 706 32.15 13.22 33.04
N ARG A 707 31.63 13.19 31.80
CA ARG A 707 30.70 12.17 31.33
C ARG A 707 31.40 10.81 31.17
N PRO A 708 30.79 9.70 31.66
CA PRO A 708 31.33 8.38 31.38
C PRO A 708 31.32 8.09 29.87
N LYS A 709 32.47 7.70 29.35
CA LYS A 709 32.68 7.34 27.95
C LYS A 709 32.54 5.82 27.79
N ILE A 710 31.32 5.34 27.57
CA ILE A 710 31.04 3.89 27.48
C ILE A 710 30.48 3.56 26.10
N ILE A 711 31.07 2.57 25.44
CA ILE A 711 30.56 2.01 24.19
C ILE A 711 30.10 0.57 24.42
N GLY A 712 28.83 0.29 24.17
CA GLY A 712 28.28 -1.06 24.15
C GLY A 712 28.35 -1.66 22.77
N VAL A 713 28.93 -2.86 22.67
CA VAL A 713 28.98 -3.63 21.43
C VAL A 713 28.27 -4.96 21.62
N PHE A 714 27.27 -5.26 20.79
CA PHE A 714 26.67 -6.58 20.72
C PHE A 714 27.36 -7.41 19.64
N LYS A 715 28.34 -8.23 20.04
CA LYS A 715 29.24 -8.95 19.13
C LYS A 715 28.50 -9.84 18.13
N ASP A 716 27.53 -10.64 18.59
CA ASP A 716 26.79 -11.55 17.70
C ASP A 716 26.00 -10.80 16.63
N TRP A 717 25.53 -9.59 16.95
CA TRP A 717 24.80 -8.76 16.00
C TRP A 717 25.74 -8.14 14.96
N ILE A 718 26.84 -7.51 15.38
CA ILE A 718 27.78 -6.86 14.45
C ILE A 718 28.52 -7.86 13.55
N ASN A 719 28.70 -9.11 13.98
CA ASN A 719 29.33 -10.16 13.18
C ASN A 719 28.51 -10.57 11.94
N ARG A 720 27.30 -10.02 11.76
CA ARG A 720 26.45 -10.24 10.58
C ARG A 720 26.77 -9.30 9.41
N SER A 721 27.67 -8.33 9.59
CA SER A 721 28.16 -7.48 8.49
C SER A 721 29.16 -8.21 7.59
N ASP A 722 29.32 -7.70 6.38
CA ASP A 722 30.41 -8.11 5.49
C ASP A 722 31.76 -7.83 6.14
N GLU A 723 32.76 -8.66 5.82
CA GLU A 723 34.08 -8.62 6.43
C GLU A 723 34.72 -7.22 6.36
N VAL A 724 34.63 -6.54 5.21
CA VAL A 724 35.22 -5.22 5.02
C VAL A 724 34.60 -4.15 5.93
N VAL A 725 33.30 -4.26 6.19
CA VAL A 725 32.57 -3.37 7.10
C VAL A 725 32.94 -3.70 8.54
N LEU A 726 32.98 -4.98 8.90
CA LEU A 726 33.36 -5.43 10.24
C LEU A 726 34.77 -4.99 10.62
N GLN A 727 35.72 -5.10 9.69
CA GLN A 727 37.11 -4.68 9.90
C GLN A 727 37.22 -3.16 10.07
N SER A 728 36.46 -2.39 9.30
CA SER A 728 36.41 -0.93 9.45
C SER A 728 35.81 -0.52 10.80
N PHE A 729 34.73 -1.21 11.22
CA PHE A 729 34.11 -1.02 12.52
C PHE A 729 35.07 -1.33 13.67
N LYS A 730 35.77 -2.48 13.62
CA LYS A 730 36.77 -2.84 14.65
C LYS A 730 37.86 -1.78 14.78
N LYS A 731 38.41 -1.29 13.67
CA LYS A 731 39.45 -0.23 13.68
C LYS A 731 39.00 1.05 14.36
N VAL A 732 37.76 1.50 14.13
CA VAL A 732 37.26 2.73 14.77
C VAL A 732 36.90 2.49 16.25
N ILE A 733 36.42 1.30 16.63
CA ILE A 733 36.21 0.94 18.04
C ILE A 733 37.55 0.90 18.78
N ASP A 734 38.58 0.28 18.20
CA ASP A 734 39.94 0.27 18.75
C ASP A 734 40.48 1.69 18.92
N TYR A 735 40.15 2.60 17.99
CA TYR A 735 40.50 4.01 18.11
C TYR A 735 39.78 4.70 19.28
N TYR A 736 38.46 4.49 19.43
CA TYR A 736 37.71 5.04 20.55
C TYR A 736 38.28 4.58 21.90
N GLU A 737 38.59 3.29 22.02
CA GLU A 737 39.17 2.70 23.23
C GLU A 737 40.57 3.24 23.51
N ASN A 738 41.48 3.13 22.53
CA ASN A 738 42.91 3.40 22.75
C ASN A 738 43.31 4.88 22.64
N LYS A 739 42.50 5.73 22.00
CA LYS A 739 42.83 7.14 21.73
C LYS A 739 41.86 8.15 22.32
N LYS A 740 40.59 7.79 22.50
CA LYS A 740 39.56 8.71 23.02
C LYS A 740 39.07 8.37 24.44
N GLY A 741 39.59 7.29 25.02
CA GLY A 741 39.38 6.91 26.42
C GLY A 741 38.03 6.27 26.69
N TYR A 742 37.39 5.66 25.69
CA TYR A 742 36.13 4.94 25.88
C TYR A 742 36.38 3.56 26.50
N THR A 743 35.50 3.14 27.41
CA THR A 743 35.42 1.76 27.86
C THR A 743 34.47 0.99 26.95
N VAL A 744 34.94 -0.07 26.31
CA VAL A 744 34.11 -0.93 25.46
C VAL A 744 33.55 -2.07 26.31
N VAL A 745 32.23 -2.19 26.38
CA VAL A 745 31.52 -3.23 27.12
C VAL A 745 30.75 -4.14 26.17
N ASP A 746 30.80 -5.44 26.45
CA ASP A 746 29.98 -6.42 25.76
C ASP A 746 28.54 -6.34 26.26
N ILE A 747 27.59 -6.18 25.35
CA ILE A 747 26.16 -6.11 25.66
C ILE A 747 25.40 -7.13 24.84
N SER A 748 24.24 -7.54 25.35
CA SER A 748 23.29 -8.38 24.63
C SER A 748 21.95 -7.66 24.56
N ILE A 749 21.28 -7.75 23.41
CA ILE A 749 19.91 -7.25 23.24
C ILE A 749 19.04 -8.44 22.80
N PRO A 750 17.99 -8.79 23.55
CA PRO A 750 17.18 -9.97 23.24
C PRO A 750 16.34 -9.76 21.97
N TYR A 751 16.05 -10.84 21.25
CA TYR A 751 15.10 -10.86 20.13
C TYR A 751 15.39 -9.84 19.01
N ILE A 752 16.65 -9.52 18.73
CA ILE A 752 17.03 -8.55 17.69
C ILE A 752 16.46 -8.91 16.30
N PRO A 753 16.61 -10.16 15.78
CA PRO A 753 16.05 -10.52 14.49
C PRO A 753 14.52 -10.42 14.44
N GLU A 754 13.83 -10.78 15.52
CA GLU A 754 12.38 -10.66 15.66
C GLU A 754 11.96 -9.19 15.78
N GLY A 755 12.73 -8.37 16.48
CA GLY A 755 12.53 -6.92 16.61
C GLY A 755 12.60 -6.23 15.25
N GLN A 756 13.53 -6.64 14.39
CA GLN A 756 13.63 -6.14 13.03
C GLN A 756 12.36 -6.45 12.21
N LYS A 757 11.83 -7.67 12.36
CA LYS A 757 10.56 -8.06 11.72
C LYS A 757 9.38 -7.29 12.30
N ALA A 758 9.35 -7.08 13.61
CA ALA A 758 8.31 -6.29 14.28
C ALA A 758 8.31 -4.82 13.83
N HIS A 759 9.50 -4.24 13.62
CA HIS A 759 9.67 -2.93 13.00
C HIS A 759 9.14 -2.89 11.58
N ALA A 760 9.63 -3.77 10.70
CA ALA A 760 9.24 -3.84 9.30
C ALA A 760 7.72 -4.03 9.14
N LEU A 761 7.13 -4.90 9.97
CA LEU A 761 5.69 -5.08 10.08
C LEU A 761 4.98 -3.78 10.44
N THR A 762 5.46 -3.07 11.45
CA THR A 762 4.82 -1.86 11.98
C THR A 762 4.81 -0.75 10.94
N ILE A 763 5.96 -0.44 10.34
CA ILE A 763 6.07 0.64 9.34
C ILE A 763 5.28 0.32 8.05
N LEU A 764 5.32 -0.92 7.57
CA LEU A 764 4.55 -1.32 6.39
C LEU A 764 3.04 -1.25 6.64
N CYS A 765 2.59 -1.61 7.84
CA CYS A 765 1.18 -1.52 8.22
C CYS A 765 0.70 -0.06 8.28
N GLU A 766 1.51 0.84 8.84
CA GLU A 766 1.19 2.28 8.91
C GLU A 766 1.08 2.90 7.52
N ILE A 767 2.10 2.72 6.68
CA ILE A 767 2.11 3.27 5.31
C ILE A 767 0.94 2.69 4.51
N ALA A 768 0.69 1.38 4.59
CA ALA A 768 -0.44 0.74 3.90
C ALA A 768 -1.79 1.30 4.35
N SER A 769 -1.93 1.67 5.63
CA SER A 769 -3.17 2.24 6.17
C SER A 769 -3.44 3.68 5.72
N SER A 770 -2.42 4.40 5.26
CA SER A 770 -2.54 5.79 4.78
C SER A 770 -2.95 5.93 3.31
N LEU A 771 -3.09 4.83 2.56
CA LEU A 771 -3.34 4.85 1.11
C LEU A 771 -4.68 4.22 0.74
N THR A 772 -5.42 4.85 -0.18
CA THR A 772 -6.65 4.25 -0.74
C THR A 772 -6.33 3.24 -1.85
N PRO A 773 -7.23 2.29 -2.16
CA PRO A 773 -7.04 1.35 -3.27
C PRO A 773 -6.76 2.03 -4.63
N GLU A 774 -7.38 3.17 -4.91
CA GLU A 774 -7.16 3.96 -6.12
C GLU A 774 -5.78 4.60 -6.17
N GLN A 775 -5.25 5.01 -5.02
CA GLN A 775 -3.87 5.51 -4.90
C GLN A 775 -2.88 4.37 -5.08
N VAL A 776 -3.08 3.23 -4.40
CA VAL A 776 -2.23 2.03 -4.54
C VAL A 776 -2.14 1.56 -6.00
N ALA A 777 -3.21 1.70 -6.79
CA ALA A 777 -3.19 1.35 -8.22
C ALA A 777 -2.19 2.17 -9.06
N GLN A 778 -1.78 3.36 -8.60
CA GLN A 778 -0.88 4.27 -9.31
C GLN A 778 0.58 4.19 -8.83
N VAL A 779 0.82 3.56 -7.69
CA VAL A 779 2.16 3.32 -7.12
C VAL A 779 2.98 2.38 -8.02
N THR A 780 4.31 2.47 -7.94
CA THR A 780 5.21 1.56 -8.68
C THR A 780 5.00 0.09 -8.29
N ALA A 781 5.35 -0.82 -9.21
CA ALA A 781 5.10 -2.25 -9.01
C ALA A 781 5.78 -2.84 -7.76
N PRO A 782 7.05 -2.54 -7.44
CA PRO A 782 7.67 -3.04 -6.21
C PRO A 782 6.95 -2.56 -4.94
N ASN A 783 6.55 -1.28 -4.92
CA ASN A 783 5.89 -0.69 -3.76
C ASN A 783 4.45 -1.19 -3.59
N LYS A 784 3.74 -1.50 -4.68
CA LYS A 784 2.46 -2.24 -4.63
C LYS A 784 2.59 -3.57 -3.91
N VAL A 785 3.67 -4.31 -4.15
CA VAL A 785 3.92 -5.59 -3.45
C VAL A 785 4.07 -5.33 -1.94
N LEU A 786 4.91 -4.39 -1.53
CA LEU A 786 5.12 -4.07 -0.11
C LEU A 786 3.86 -3.58 0.59
N ILE A 787 3.09 -2.67 -0.03
CA ILE A 787 1.79 -2.21 0.49
C ILE A 787 0.79 -3.37 0.59
N SER A 788 0.80 -4.28 -0.39
CA SER A 788 -0.08 -5.46 -0.36
C SER A 788 0.25 -6.41 0.79
N VAL A 789 1.53 -6.51 1.17
CA VAL A 789 2.00 -7.28 2.34
C VAL A 789 1.59 -6.58 3.64
N GLY A 790 1.81 -5.26 3.75
CA GLY A 790 1.41 -4.47 4.91
C GLY A 790 -0.08 -4.57 5.23
N ASN A 791 -0.94 -4.58 4.20
CA ASN A 791 -2.40 -4.75 4.33
C ASN A 791 -2.85 -6.10 4.92
N GLN A 792 -1.95 -7.08 5.06
CA GLN A 792 -2.26 -8.41 5.59
C GLN A 792 -2.00 -8.52 7.09
N THR A 793 -1.45 -7.48 7.69
CA THR A 793 -1.13 -7.43 9.11
C THR A 793 -2.37 -7.68 9.94
N LYS A 794 -2.41 -8.81 10.65
CA LYS A 794 -3.50 -9.09 11.59
C LYS A 794 -3.27 -8.27 12.85
N SER A 795 -4.36 -7.80 13.47
CA SER A 795 -4.28 -7.05 14.73
C SER A 795 -3.50 -7.80 15.82
N ALA A 796 -3.61 -9.13 15.89
CA ALA A 796 -2.82 -9.93 16.83
C ALA A 796 -1.31 -9.89 16.57
N ASP A 797 -0.88 -9.83 15.29
CA ASP A 797 0.55 -9.71 14.94
C ASP A 797 1.06 -8.31 15.28
N PHE A 798 0.27 -7.28 14.98
CA PHE A 798 0.58 -5.91 15.35
C PHE A 798 0.70 -5.75 16.87
N LEU A 799 -0.23 -6.31 17.63
CA LEU A 799 -0.17 -6.33 19.10
C LEU A 799 1.09 -7.04 19.62
N ALA A 800 1.46 -8.18 19.03
CA ALA A 800 2.70 -8.88 19.39
C ALA A 800 3.93 -8.02 19.09
N ALA A 801 3.99 -7.37 17.93
CA ALA A 801 5.05 -6.41 17.60
C ALA A 801 5.13 -5.28 18.65
N GLN A 802 4.01 -4.71 19.05
CA GLN A 802 4.00 -3.62 20.05
C GLN A 802 4.37 -4.09 21.46
N ARG A 803 4.15 -5.36 21.81
CA ARG A 803 4.64 -5.96 23.05
C ARG A 803 6.15 -6.15 23.00
N LEU A 804 6.67 -6.64 21.87
CA LEU A 804 8.11 -6.75 21.65
C LEU A 804 8.79 -5.39 21.68
N ARG A 805 8.15 -4.35 21.14
CA ARG A 805 8.61 -2.96 21.30
C ARG A 805 8.75 -2.60 22.78
N SER A 806 7.71 -2.84 23.58
CA SER A 806 7.76 -2.55 25.02
C SER A 806 8.86 -3.33 25.74
N LEU A 807 9.12 -4.58 25.35
CA LEU A 807 10.20 -5.38 25.90
C LEU A 807 11.56 -4.76 25.58
N LEU A 808 11.81 -4.46 24.31
CA LEU A 808 13.07 -3.86 23.85
C LEU A 808 13.31 -2.50 24.50
N MET A 809 12.29 -1.65 24.59
CA MET A 809 12.41 -0.35 25.27
C MET A 809 12.77 -0.49 26.75
N ARG A 810 12.17 -1.44 27.47
CA ARG A 810 12.52 -1.71 28.88
C ARG A 810 13.95 -2.24 29.03
N HIS A 811 14.38 -3.11 28.11
CA HIS A 811 15.75 -3.63 28.09
C HIS A 811 16.78 -2.52 27.82
N LEU A 812 16.50 -1.63 26.86
CA LEU A 812 17.35 -0.48 26.59
C LEU A 812 17.43 0.47 27.79
N ALA A 813 16.30 0.77 28.44
CA ALA A 813 16.29 1.56 29.67
C ALA A 813 17.19 0.94 30.75
N PHE A 814 17.10 -0.37 30.97
CA PHE A 814 18.01 -1.09 31.87
C PHE A 814 19.49 -0.93 31.48
N LEU A 815 19.82 -1.01 30.18
CA LEU A 815 21.20 -0.82 29.72
C LEU A 815 21.70 0.60 29.96
N PHE A 816 20.88 1.62 29.71
CA PHE A 816 21.22 3.02 29.98
C PHE A 816 21.37 3.32 31.48
N GLU A 817 20.53 2.71 32.33
CA GLU A 817 20.68 2.79 33.79
C GLU A 817 21.95 2.09 34.29
N LYS A 818 22.25 0.89 33.74
CA LYS A 818 23.43 0.11 34.11
C LYS A 818 24.74 0.76 33.67
N TYR A 819 24.71 1.43 32.52
CA TYR A 819 25.86 2.09 31.91
C TYR A 819 25.50 3.55 31.57
N PRO A 820 25.57 4.49 32.53
CA PRO A 820 25.30 5.90 32.25
C PRO A 820 26.22 6.44 31.14
N GLY A 821 25.66 7.14 30.16
CA GLY A 821 26.42 7.61 29.00
C GLY A 821 26.75 6.51 27.97
N LEU A 822 26.04 5.38 27.98
CA LEU A 822 26.21 4.33 26.99
C LEU A 822 25.85 4.80 25.58
N ILE A 823 26.78 4.60 24.66
CA ILE A 823 26.51 4.56 23.21
C ILE A 823 26.51 3.10 22.75
N ILE A 824 25.40 2.65 22.20
CA ILE A 824 25.33 1.35 21.53
C ILE A 824 25.89 1.55 20.11
N ALA A 825 27.04 0.95 19.83
CA ALA A 825 27.75 1.13 18.57
C ALA A 825 27.59 -0.08 17.63
N THR A 826 27.29 0.20 16.37
CA THR A 826 27.22 -0.79 15.28
C THR A 826 27.78 -0.18 14.00
N PRO A 827 28.09 -0.97 12.96
CA PRO A 827 28.11 -0.42 11.60
C PRO A 827 26.76 0.25 11.29
N THR A 828 26.72 1.25 10.41
CA THR A 828 25.43 1.83 10.00
C THR A 828 24.63 0.84 9.15
N THR A 829 25.29 0.10 8.26
CA THR A 829 24.70 -0.97 7.45
C THR A 829 25.66 -2.17 7.42
N PRO A 830 25.18 -3.40 7.17
CA PRO A 830 26.07 -4.56 7.11
C PRO A 830 26.89 -4.64 5.82
N THR A 831 26.49 -3.92 4.77
CA THR A 831 27.20 -3.82 3.49
C THR A 831 27.67 -2.38 3.29
N ALA A 832 28.82 -2.17 2.64
CA ALA A 832 29.35 -0.81 2.40
C ALA A 832 28.44 0.03 1.48
N GLY A 833 27.80 -0.59 0.51
CA GLY A 833 26.84 0.04 -0.39
C GLY A 833 25.86 -0.97 -1.00
N ALA A 834 24.78 -0.49 -1.61
CA ALA A 834 23.85 -1.33 -2.37
C ALA A 834 24.16 -1.21 -3.88
N LYS A 835 24.72 -2.27 -4.47
CA LYS A 835 25.08 -2.30 -5.89
C LYS A 835 23.83 -2.39 -6.79
N ILE A 836 23.85 -1.69 -7.92
CA ILE A 836 22.82 -1.77 -8.97
C ILE A 836 23.16 -2.97 -9.86
N ILE A 837 22.58 -4.13 -9.58
CA ILE A 837 22.96 -5.40 -10.22
C ILE A 837 22.38 -5.51 -11.64
N GLY A 838 21.12 -5.12 -11.84
CA GLY A 838 20.44 -5.18 -13.14
C GLY A 838 20.67 -3.96 -14.03
N GLY A 839 21.61 -3.07 -13.67
CA GLY A 839 21.95 -1.88 -14.44
C GLY A 839 20.75 -0.96 -14.67
N ASP A 840 20.60 -0.43 -15.89
CA ASP A 840 19.52 0.50 -16.24
C ASP A 840 18.12 -0.12 -16.13
N THR A 841 17.99 -1.44 -16.26
CA THR A 841 16.70 -2.15 -16.12
C THR A 841 16.13 -1.98 -14.72
N ASP A 842 16.98 -2.07 -13.69
CA ASP A 842 16.56 -1.84 -12.31
C ASP A 842 16.05 -0.40 -12.13
N LEU A 843 16.72 0.58 -12.76
CA LEU A 843 16.38 2.00 -12.64
C LEU A 843 15.06 2.36 -13.34
N VAL A 844 14.72 1.65 -14.43
CA VAL A 844 13.51 1.90 -15.23
C VAL A 844 12.28 1.20 -14.66
N HIS A 845 12.44 0.02 -14.05
CA HIS A 845 11.29 -0.79 -13.60
C HIS A 845 11.15 -0.86 -12.08
N GLY A 846 12.19 -0.48 -11.34
CA GLY A 846 12.29 -0.70 -9.90
C GLY A 846 12.61 -2.14 -9.57
N ILE A 847 12.96 -2.39 -8.31
CA ILE A 847 13.33 -3.72 -7.81
C ILE A 847 12.55 -4.05 -6.55
N SER A 848 12.19 -5.32 -6.38
CA SER A 848 11.60 -5.83 -5.14
C SER A 848 12.51 -6.91 -4.56
N HIS A 849 13.43 -6.51 -3.67
CA HIS A 849 14.43 -7.37 -3.06
C HIS A 849 14.35 -7.27 -1.53
N ALA A 850 13.26 -7.77 -0.96
CA ALA A 850 12.94 -7.61 0.47
C ALA A 850 14.08 -8.05 1.42
N ASP A 851 14.81 -9.13 1.08
CA ASP A 851 15.97 -9.58 1.87
C ASP A 851 17.12 -8.57 1.86
N ALA A 852 17.36 -7.90 0.73
CA ALA A 852 18.36 -6.84 0.64
C ALA A 852 17.92 -5.60 1.41
N SER A 853 16.64 -5.24 1.33
CA SER A 853 16.06 -4.12 2.08
C SER A 853 16.16 -4.39 3.59
N LEU A 854 15.75 -5.57 4.07
CA LEU A 854 15.94 -5.99 5.47
C LEU A 854 17.42 -6.03 5.85
N ARG A 855 18.30 -6.58 5.00
CA ARG A 855 19.74 -6.59 5.25
C ARG A 855 20.27 -5.16 5.45
N SER A 856 19.93 -4.21 4.59
CA SER A 856 20.37 -2.82 4.78
C SER A 856 19.85 -2.18 6.08
N MET A 857 18.70 -2.65 6.60
CA MET A 857 18.09 -2.17 7.84
C MET A 857 18.61 -2.87 9.10
N GLU A 858 19.53 -3.85 8.97
CA GLU A 858 19.99 -4.75 10.05
C GLU A 858 20.27 -4.04 11.37
N TYR A 859 20.94 -2.88 11.31
CA TYR A 859 21.36 -2.15 12.50
C TYR A 859 20.48 -0.93 12.82
N VAL A 860 19.92 -0.29 11.79
CA VAL A 860 19.21 0.99 11.93
C VAL A 860 17.81 0.87 12.51
N PHE A 861 17.16 -0.29 12.36
CA PHE A 861 15.74 -0.48 12.73
C PHE A 861 15.47 -0.20 14.22
N LEU A 862 16.42 -0.55 15.11
CA LEU A 862 16.20 -0.55 16.55
C LEU A 862 15.84 0.85 17.05
N ALA A 863 16.61 1.87 16.64
CA ALA A 863 16.39 3.26 17.01
C ALA A 863 15.05 3.83 16.50
N ASN A 864 14.56 3.38 15.35
CA ASN A 864 13.21 3.75 14.87
C ASN A 864 12.14 3.05 15.70
N PHE A 865 12.32 1.75 15.93
CA PHE A 865 11.31 0.94 16.59
C PHE A 865 11.13 1.31 18.06
N THR A 866 12.21 1.69 18.75
CA THR A 866 12.19 2.06 20.18
C THR A 866 12.19 3.57 20.42
N GLY A 867 12.34 4.38 19.37
CA GLY A 867 12.31 5.84 19.46
C GLY A 867 13.60 6.49 19.93
N CYS A 868 14.66 5.72 20.21
CA CYS A 868 15.98 6.24 20.58
C CYS A 868 16.59 7.12 19.45
N PRO A 869 17.40 8.12 19.77
CA PRO A 869 18.18 8.85 18.78
C PRO A 869 19.38 8.02 18.30
N ALA A 870 19.82 8.24 17.08
CA ALA A 870 21.01 7.62 16.51
C ALA A 870 21.70 8.53 15.48
N ILE A 871 23.03 8.50 15.45
CA ILE A 871 23.85 9.27 14.51
C ILE A 871 24.68 8.31 13.64
N SER A 872 24.76 8.58 12.34
CA SER A 872 25.69 7.92 11.42
C SER A 872 26.81 8.88 11.07
N CYS A 873 28.06 8.47 11.30
CA CYS A 873 29.25 9.24 10.94
C CYS A 873 30.19 8.42 10.03
N PRO A 874 30.71 9.01 8.93
CA PRO A 874 31.68 8.34 8.06
C PRO A 874 32.97 7.98 8.78
N ILE A 875 33.50 6.78 8.51
CA ILE A 875 34.73 6.25 9.12
C ILE A 875 35.74 5.75 8.08
N GLY A 876 35.44 5.83 6.79
CA GLY A 876 36.33 5.39 5.73
C GLY A 876 35.61 5.03 4.45
N TYR A 877 36.31 4.33 3.58
CA TYR A 877 35.84 3.92 2.26
C TYR A 877 36.29 2.50 1.97
N GLU A 878 35.49 1.75 1.24
CA GLU A 878 35.89 0.43 0.72
C GLU A 878 36.94 0.64 -0.38
N GLU A 879 38.08 -0.06 -0.28
CA GLU A 879 39.27 0.24 -1.09
C GLU A 879 39.08 0.08 -2.60
N LYS A 880 38.23 -0.86 -3.06
CA LYS A 880 38.10 -1.20 -4.48
C LYS A 880 37.01 -0.41 -5.21
N THR A 881 35.92 -0.18 -4.50
CA THR A 881 34.68 0.41 -5.01
C THR A 881 34.57 1.87 -4.63
N GLU A 882 35.41 2.32 -3.70
CA GLU A 882 35.46 3.68 -3.15
C GLU A 882 34.14 4.13 -2.49
N VAL A 883 33.21 3.19 -2.24
CA VAL A 883 31.97 3.51 -1.55
C VAL A 883 32.26 3.79 -0.06
N PRO A 884 31.59 4.76 0.56
CA PRO A 884 31.85 5.14 1.94
C PRO A 884 31.36 4.07 2.93
N ILE A 885 31.96 4.06 4.12
CA ILE A 885 31.59 3.21 5.26
C ILE A 885 31.43 4.12 6.48
N ALA A 886 30.37 3.90 7.25
CA ALA A 886 30.03 4.67 8.45
C ALA A 886 29.82 3.76 9.68
N ILE A 887 30.06 4.35 10.85
CA ILE A 887 29.64 3.82 12.14
C ILE A 887 28.36 4.52 12.58
N MET A 888 27.49 3.77 13.27
CA MET A 888 26.31 4.30 13.94
C MET A 888 26.48 4.21 15.45
N GLY A 889 26.17 5.31 16.13
CA GLY A 889 25.95 5.35 17.58
C GLY A 889 24.47 5.53 17.88
N MET A 890 23.91 4.71 18.76
CA MET A 890 22.55 4.88 19.31
C MET A 890 22.65 5.26 20.79
N GLY A 891 21.98 6.34 21.16
CA GLY A 891 21.98 6.90 22.50
C GLY A 891 20.66 6.73 23.24
N GLU A 892 20.61 7.24 24.46
CA GLU A 892 19.39 7.32 25.26
C GLU A 892 18.41 8.35 24.67
N TRP A 893 17.12 8.20 24.96
CA TRP A 893 16.12 9.19 24.57
C TRP A 893 16.48 10.60 25.07
N GLY A 894 16.46 11.56 24.15
CA GLY A 894 16.84 12.96 24.40
C GLY A 894 18.34 13.24 24.42
N SER A 895 19.21 12.25 24.16
CA SER A 895 20.67 12.40 24.23
C SER A 895 21.33 12.82 22.91
N GLU A 896 20.65 13.57 22.02
CA GLU A 896 21.21 13.90 20.71
C GLU A 896 22.51 14.72 20.79
N GLU A 897 22.62 15.65 21.74
CA GLU A 897 23.84 16.44 21.96
C GLU A 897 25.04 15.55 22.34
N PHE A 898 24.80 14.47 23.09
CA PHE A 898 25.83 13.49 23.41
C PHE A 898 26.24 12.66 22.18
N LEU A 899 25.29 12.30 21.31
CA LEU A 899 25.61 11.62 20.05
C LEU A 899 26.44 12.51 19.12
N ILE A 900 26.13 13.81 19.06
CA ILE A 900 26.91 14.79 18.29
C ILE A 900 28.34 14.87 18.83
N GLU A 901 28.53 14.91 20.15
CA GLU A 901 29.84 14.88 20.80
C GLU A 901 30.60 13.58 20.49
N TRP A 902 29.96 12.43 20.64
CA TRP A 902 30.55 11.13 20.33
C TRP A 902 30.99 11.07 18.86
N ALA A 903 30.17 11.56 17.93
CA ALA A 903 30.54 11.60 16.52
C ALA A 903 31.74 12.52 16.23
N ARG A 904 31.88 13.66 16.95
CA ARG A 904 33.07 14.52 16.84
C ARG A 904 34.35 13.78 17.20
N ASP A 905 34.31 12.88 18.19
CA ASP A 905 35.47 12.08 18.57
C ASP A 905 35.98 11.18 17.43
N SER A 906 35.15 10.85 16.42
CA SER A 906 35.57 10.11 15.22
C SER A 906 36.23 10.95 14.12
N GLU A 907 36.14 12.29 14.15
CA GLU A 907 36.64 13.12 13.05
C GLU A 907 38.14 12.95 12.83
N ASP A 908 38.94 12.88 13.89
CA ASP A 908 40.38 12.68 13.78
C ASP A 908 40.75 11.28 13.26
N PHE A 909 39.92 10.27 13.53
CA PHE A 909 40.10 8.95 12.93
C PHE A 909 39.89 9.02 11.43
N LEU A 910 38.81 9.66 10.99
CA LEU A 910 38.50 9.86 9.58
C LEU A 910 39.62 10.62 8.85
N LYS A 911 40.22 11.64 9.48
CA LYS A 911 41.39 12.35 8.93
C LYS A 911 42.58 11.42 8.70
N GLY A 912 42.78 10.44 9.58
CA GLY A 912 43.89 9.48 9.49
C GLY A 912 43.71 8.39 8.43
N VAL A 913 42.48 8.11 8.00
CA VAL A 913 42.16 7.03 7.04
C VAL A 913 41.70 7.53 5.68
N SER A 914 41.52 8.86 5.53
CA SER A 914 41.14 9.49 4.27
C SER A 914 42.34 10.22 3.64
N PRO A 915 42.59 10.06 2.32
CA PRO A 915 43.70 10.71 1.63
C PRO A 915 43.75 12.23 1.77
N ASN A 916 42.59 12.88 1.98
CA ASN A 916 42.46 14.34 2.02
C ASN A 916 42.33 14.89 3.45
N GLY A 917 42.51 14.05 4.49
CA GLY A 917 42.38 14.50 5.87
C GLY A 917 40.95 14.91 6.26
N GLY A 918 39.93 14.14 5.83
CA GLY A 918 38.52 14.41 6.11
C GLY A 918 37.57 13.61 5.21
N LEU A 919 36.34 14.06 4.98
CA LEU A 919 35.48 13.45 3.97
C LEU A 919 36.13 13.54 2.58
N LYS A 920 36.22 12.41 1.88
CA LYS A 920 36.66 12.36 0.50
C LYS A 920 35.57 12.96 -0.39
N ARG A 921 35.92 13.88 -1.28
CA ARG A 921 35.01 14.34 -2.34
C ARG A 921 34.82 13.22 -3.39
N PRO A 922 33.63 13.07 -3.98
CA PRO A 922 33.42 12.19 -5.13
C PRO A 922 34.43 12.46 -6.25
N ALA A 923 35.18 11.43 -6.66
CA ALA A 923 36.18 11.54 -7.71
C ALA A 923 35.52 11.50 -9.09
N GLY A 924 35.91 12.39 -10.00
CA GLY A 924 35.53 12.30 -11.41
C GLY A 924 36.49 11.42 -12.20
N LYS A 925 36.26 10.11 -12.20
CA LYS A 925 36.57 9.19 -13.33
C LYS A 925 36.30 7.73 -12.95
N LEU A 926 35.27 7.14 -13.57
CA LEU A 926 35.32 5.83 -14.21
C LEU A 926 34.07 5.69 -15.09
N MET A 927 34.18 6.28 -16.29
CA MET A 927 33.55 5.96 -17.59
C MET A 927 33.34 7.28 -18.38
N SER A 928 33.68 7.21 -19.66
CA SER A 928 33.85 8.33 -20.59
C SER A 928 32.66 9.30 -20.70
N ASN A 929 33.01 10.60 -20.73
CA ASN A 929 32.24 11.77 -21.17
C ASN A 929 31.17 12.38 -20.24
N LYS A 930 31.67 13.07 -19.19
CA LYS A 930 31.33 14.44 -18.71
C LYS A 930 31.21 14.49 -17.17
N GLY A 931 31.93 15.43 -16.56
CA GLY A 931 31.71 15.89 -15.17
C GLY A 931 32.32 15.05 -14.05
N THR A 932 32.93 15.71 -13.06
CA THR A 932 33.05 15.18 -11.69
C THR A 932 31.66 15.21 -11.05
N ASN A 933 31.22 14.17 -10.32
CA ASN A 933 29.94 14.21 -9.61
C ASN A 933 29.91 15.22 -8.44
N TRP A 934 31.05 15.82 -8.11
CA TRP A 934 31.19 16.88 -7.12
C TRP A 934 31.23 18.27 -7.79
N VAL A 935 30.63 19.26 -7.11
CA VAL A 935 30.45 20.64 -7.57
C VAL A 935 31.10 21.64 -6.62
N ASP A 936 31.95 22.52 -7.16
CA ASP A 936 32.43 23.71 -6.45
C ASP A 936 31.48 24.88 -6.68
N VAL A 937 30.49 25.03 -5.81
CA VAL A 937 29.49 26.10 -5.96
C VAL A 937 30.14 27.48 -5.91
N ILE A 938 31.16 27.69 -5.09
CA ILE A 938 31.81 29.01 -4.96
C ILE A 938 32.69 29.31 -6.16
N ALA A 939 33.45 28.33 -6.67
CA ALA A 939 34.22 28.53 -7.89
C ALA A 939 33.30 28.80 -9.11
N LEU A 940 32.13 28.16 -9.16
CA LEU A 940 31.09 28.45 -10.17
C LEU A 940 30.55 29.88 -10.08
N VAL A 941 30.35 30.40 -8.87
CA VAL A 941 29.97 31.81 -8.68
C VAL A 941 31.07 32.72 -9.22
N ASN A 942 32.32 32.46 -8.86
CA ASN A 942 33.46 33.26 -9.30
C ASN A 942 33.61 33.23 -10.82
N SER A 943 33.41 32.07 -11.48
CA SER A 943 33.45 31.97 -12.94
C SER A 943 32.34 32.78 -13.60
N ASN A 944 31.11 32.71 -13.06
CA ASN A 944 29.96 33.43 -13.60
C ASN A 944 30.04 34.96 -13.42
N GLN A 945 30.79 35.43 -12.42
CA GLN A 945 31.06 36.86 -12.25
C GLN A 945 32.17 37.37 -13.17
N SER A 946 33.06 36.48 -13.64
CA SER A 946 34.17 36.81 -14.55
C SER A 946 33.80 36.75 -16.04
N SER A 947 32.70 36.08 -16.37
CA SER A 947 32.09 35.97 -17.71
C SER A 947 31.02 37.02 -17.94
#